data_AF-A0A7G1H1A8-F1
#
_entry.id   AF-A0A7G1H1A8-F1
#
_cell.length_a   1.000
_cell.length_b   1.000
_cell.length_c   1.000
_cell.angle_alpha   90.00
_cell.angle_beta   90.00
_cell.angle_gamma   90.00
#
_symmetry.space_group_name_H-M   'P 1'
#
loop_
_entity.id
_entity.type
_entity.pdbx_description
1 polymer ?
#
loop_
_entity_poly.entity_id
_entity_poly.type
_entity_poly.pdbx_seq_one_letter_code
_entity_poly.pdbx_strand_id
1 'polypeptide(L)'
;MKRARFNSFKNKGKKSGAVPSQRKSSPSQAPAHNNADIYSKAPYNFIPLNDRVVKAEPVPVFNRYHSDRFTGYIDLEIKALTPLYIRDALTMEEYRERDKMEQEKKTFINPDFFSPGGILRIPGSSLRGMIRTMVEIVSYGKFESFENKRLYYRAVGDTSKLGLDYRDTMVDTENNYFPKVKAGILKKTGYREYRIYPSKEIERTQIYRINFDKRTGIVDGTKDFKLESFESKDVFFKPVSPQDHTHYRFNKKTGMREAFLLRYAKLTSISLTKDPNHPNKGFIIASGHMDKKHMHWVINEPEENYEGIEIPEEVIKEYQNDGNRKAPNILEKANKKQNGVPCFYITASSGRILSFGHTGMFRLAYQKTIGDHVPSDLKSNNITDLATAIFGDTEKRASRVFFEDAIFDGEPQSALLKTDIPKILSGPKPTCFQHYLEQKPENLKNHPKELAHYNSNNPVRGYKLYWHRTPEGWEEIEISYDEKKFYELLGKYQINKKDFQPYILEEKNKKIKISLNNLPDNIRQIVFESIGIYETQHTKLTPVKEGTTFRGRIRFENLSNVELGALLFVLDLPENLAHKLGMGKPLGLGSVEIKPTLYISDREKRYKDLFSEWAGIEKSADNNKFKKAFEDYMHNNEKKQSLWEVSRLKELKQMLDIKSKPDNSKTTYMVVDEFRKRKVLPKPTDV
;
A
#
# COMPACT_ATOMS: atom_id res chain seq x y z
N MET A 1 18.90 51.66 -55.70
CA MET A 1 18.37 51.74 -57.07
C MET A 1 18.81 50.52 -57.88
N LYS A 2 17.97 50.12 -58.83
CA LYS A 2 17.99 48.91 -59.66
C LYS A 2 19.38 48.51 -60.22
N ARG A 3 19.69 47.22 -60.05
CA ARG A 3 19.86 46.16 -61.09
C ARG A 3 21.08 46.30 -61.99
N ALA A 4 21.89 45.24 -62.01
CA ALA A 4 22.20 44.53 -63.25
C ALA A 4 22.75 43.14 -62.90
N ARG A 5 22.22 42.11 -63.56
CA ARG A 5 22.81 40.77 -63.59
C ARG A 5 23.65 40.62 -64.86
N PHE A 6 24.67 39.77 -64.71
CA PHE A 6 25.33 38.89 -65.68
C PHE A 6 26.75 39.31 -66.08
N ASN A 7 27.76 38.55 -65.63
CA ASN A 7 28.32 37.48 -66.47
C ASN A 7 29.40 36.67 -65.75
N SER A 8 29.53 35.42 -66.20
CA SER A 8 30.50 34.40 -65.82
C SER A 8 31.95 34.79 -66.09
N PHE A 9 32.92 34.12 -65.46
CA PHE A 9 33.85 33.21 -66.14
C PHE A 9 34.80 32.48 -65.16
N LYS A 10 34.91 31.16 -65.40
CA LYS A 10 36.00 30.16 -65.26
C LYS A 10 37.28 30.51 -64.46
N ASN A 11 38.07 29.58 -63.93
CA ASN A 11 38.04 28.15 -63.54
C ASN A 11 39.50 27.79 -63.14
N LYS A 12 39.69 26.61 -62.53
CA LYS A 12 40.92 25.85 -62.23
C LYS A 12 41.49 26.03 -60.80
N GLY A 13 41.71 24.97 -60.01
CA GLY A 13 41.47 23.54 -60.24
C GLY A 13 42.01 22.62 -59.13
N LYS A 14 41.79 21.30 -59.35
CA LYS A 14 42.35 20.08 -58.73
C LYS A 14 41.87 19.76 -57.29
N LYS A 15 41.53 18.51 -56.89
CA LYS A 15 41.52 17.16 -57.52
C LYS A 15 40.68 16.20 -56.62
N SER A 16 39.90 15.30 -57.26
CA SER A 16 39.48 13.92 -56.88
C SER A 16 39.22 13.54 -55.39
N GLY A 17 38.13 12.88 -54.96
CA GLY A 17 36.94 12.28 -55.57
C GLY A 17 36.26 11.45 -54.45
N ALA A 18 34.96 11.65 -54.18
CA ALA A 18 34.21 10.94 -53.13
C ALA A 18 32.85 10.45 -53.64
N VAL A 19 32.54 9.19 -53.30
CA VAL A 19 31.44 8.31 -53.73
C VAL A 19 30.11 8.67 -53.00
N PRO A 20 28.91 8.32 -53.54
CA PRO A 20 27.65 9.08 -53.35
C PRO A 20 27.00 9.04 -51.96
N SER A 21 26.34 10.15 -51.61
CA SER A 21 25.58 10.36 -50.38
C SER A 21 24.30 9.50 -50.29
N GLN A 22 24.20 8.72 -49.21
CA GLN A 22 22.97 8.06 -48.79
C GLN A 22 21.89 9.08 -48.40
N ARG A 23 20.67 8.89 -48.93
CA ARG A 23 19.46 9.62 -48.55
C ARG A 23 19.16 9.37 -47.06
N LYS A 24 19.15 10.44 -46.26
CA LYS A 24 18.68 10.42 -44.88
C LYS A 24 17.20 10.02 -44.84
N SER A 25 16.90 8.87 -44.28
CA SER A 25 15.55 8.49 -43.86
C SER A 25 15.19 9.29 -42.60
N SER A 26 14.19 10.16 -42.72
CA SER A 26 13.57 10.89 -41.63
C SER A 26 13.04 9.90 -40.57
N PRO A 27 13.27 10.11 -39.26
CA PRO A 27 12.61 9.32 -38.23
C PRO A 27 11.12 9.63 -38.28
N SER A 28 10.28 8.60 -38.46
CA SER A 28 8.84 8.73 -38.27
C SER A 28 8.58 9.18 -36.83
N GLN A 29 8.13 10.43 -36.67
CA GLN A 29 7.66 10.95 -35.38
C GLN A 29 6.53 10.05 -34.89
N ALA A 30 6.79 9.29 -33.83
CA ALA A 30 5.74 8.75 -32.99
C ALA A 30 4.91 9.94 -32.47
N PRO A 31 3.57 9.83 -32.39
CA PRO A 31 2.75 10.93 -31.91
C PRO A 31 3.21 11.29 -30.49
N ALA A 32 3.61 12.55 -30.31
CA ALA A 32 3.97 13.09 -29.01
C ALA A 32 2.72 13.07 -28.13
N HIS A 33 2.58 12.03 -27.32
CA HIS A 33 1.68 12.08 -26.18
C HIS A 33 2.21 13.18 -25.25
N ASN A 34 1.37 14.18 -24.92
CA ASN A 34 1.69 15.13 -23.87
C ASN A 34 2.09 14.36 -22.60
N ASN A 35 3.35 14.50 -22.17
CA ASN A 35 3.89 13.81 -20.98
C ASN A 35 3.03 14.03 -19.72
N ALA A 36 2.29 15.15 -19.64
CA ALA A 36 1.38 15.47 -18.54
C ALA A 36 0.22 14.46 -18.33
N ASP A 37 -0.17 13.69 -19.36
CA ASP A 37 -1.26 12.73 -19.24
C ASP A 37 -0.86 11.39 -18.64
N ILE A 38 0.45 11.09 -18.58
CA ILE A 38 0.97 9.80 -18.10
C ILE A 38 1.29 9.87 -16.60
N TYR A 39 1.73 11.04 -16.09
CA TYR A 39 2.24 11.16 -14.74
C TYR A 39 1.18 11.38 -13.66
N SER A 40 1.35 10.65 -12.55
CA SER A 40 0.50 10.70 -11.36
C SER A 40 1.07 11.64 -10.31
N LYS A 41 0.21 12.01 -9.36
CA LYS A 41 0.57 12.66 -8.10
C LYS A 41 0.29 11.73 -6.92
N ALA A 42 1.15 11.82 -5.91
CA ALA A 42 0.97 11.16 -4.63
C ALA A 42 1.73 11.91 -3.54
N PRO A 43 1.33 11.77 -2.26
CA PRO A 43 2.07 12.35 -1.13
C PRO A 43 3.37 11.61 -0.81
N TYR A 44 3.69 10.59 -1.59
CA TYR A 44 4.91 9.80 -1.47
C TYR A 44 5.51 9.59 -2.84
N ASN A 45 6.81 9.30 -2.86
CA ASN A 45 7.53 8.78 -4.01
C ASN A 45 8.56 7.75 -3.54
N PHE A 46 9.38 7.25 -4.45
CA PHE A 46 10.33 6.18 -4.19
C PHE A 46 11.75 6.60 -4.52
N ILE A 47 12.68 6.26 -3.63
CA ILE A 47 14.10 6.27 -3.96
C ILE A 47 14.41 4.94 -4.65
N PRO A 48 14.94 4.96 -5.89
CA PRO A 48 15.24 3.75 -6.65
C PRO A 48 16.01 2.71 -5.86
N LEU A 49 15.86 1.43 -6.20
CA LEU A 49 16.76 0.41 -5.69
C LEU A 49 18.20 0.69 -6.15
N ASN A 50 19.18 0.33 -5.33
CA ASN A 50 20.58 0.30 -5.72
C ASN A 50 20.84 -0.85 -6.71
N ASP A 51 21.86 -0.67 -7.53
CA ASP A 51 22.34 -1.65 -8.50
C ASP A 51 23.18 -2.76 -7.85
N ARG A 52 23.85 -2.45 -6.74
CA ARG A 52 24.68 -3.38 -5.97
C ARG A 52 24.58 -3.12 -4.47
N VAL A 53 24.86 -4.14 -3.67
CA VAL A 53 25.05 -4.00 -2.21
C VAL A 53 26.51 -3.64 -1.92
N VAL A 54 26.73 -2.55 -1.18
CA VAL A 54 28.08 -2.22 -0.68
C VAL A 54 28.31 -2.98 0.62
N LYS A 55 29.35 -3.82 0.60
CA LYS A 55 29.79 -4.59 1.76
C LYS A 55 30.36 -3.64 2.81
N ALA A 56 30.11 -3.91 4.09
CA ALA A 56 30.75 -3.21 5.21
C ALA A 56 32.18 -3.71 5.48
N GLU A 57 32.94 -2.92 6.23
CA GLU A 57 34.17 -3.39 6.88
C GLU A 57 33.87 -4.60 7.80
N PRO A 58 34.85 -5.48 8.06
CA PRO A 58 34.65 -6.60 8.97
C PRO A 58 34.14 -6.14 10.34
N VAL A 59 32.97 -6.65 10.72
CA VAL A 59 32.36 -6.36 12.02
C VAL A 59 33.23 -7.00 13.11
N PRO A 60 33.72 -6.23 14.09
CA PRO A 60 34.58 -6.77 15.12
C PRO A 60 33.79 -7.67 16.10
N VAL A 61 34.51 -8.53 16.83
CA VAL A 61 33.89 -9.36 17.88
C VAL A 61 33.29 -8.49 18.98
N PHE A 62 32.08 -8.85 19.43
CA PHE A 62 31.28 -8.04 20.36
C PHE A 62 31.81 -8.06 21.81
N ASN A 63 32.64 -9.05 22.18
CA ASN A 63 33.03 -9.31 23.56
C ASN A 63 34.16 -8.43 24.11
N ARG A 64 34.62 -7.41 23.36
CA ARG A 64 35.68 -6.49 23.79
C ARG A 64 35.59 -5.15 23.08
N TYR A 65 36.26 -4.15 23.63
CA TYR A 65 36.54 -2.90 22.93
C TYR A 65 37.75 -3.05 22.02
N HIS A 66 37.75 -2.34 20.89
CA HIS A 66 38.83 -2.36 19.89
C HIS A 66 39.47 -0.99 19.77
N SER A 67 40.81 -0.92 19.77
CA SER A 67 41.56 0.34 19.77
C SER A 67 41.43 1.14 18.48
N ASP A 68 41.06 0.49 17.37
CA ASP A 68 40.82 1.09 16.06
C ASP A 68 39.32 1.40 15.83
N ARG A 69 38.51 1.41 16.89
CA ARG A 69 37.06 1.65 16.85
C ARG A 69 36.62 2.63 17.94
N PHE A 70 35.47 3.24 17.72
CA PHE A 70 34.93 4.29 18.56
C PHE A 70 33.73 3.80 19.36
N THR A 71 33.68 4.22 20.62
CA THR A 71 32.55 3.99 21.51
C THR A 71 32.18 5.32 22.14
N GLY A 72 30.89 5.60 22.33
CA GLY A 72 30.45 6.89 22.84
C GLY A 72 28.95 7.09 22.70
N TYR A 73 28.54 8.36 22.57
CA TYR A 73 27.15 8.71 22.34
C TYR A 73 26.99 9.95 21.46
N ILE A 74 25.81 10.10 20.90
CA ILE A 74 25.38 11.26 20.11
C ILE A 74 24.13 11.82 20.77
N ASP A 75 24.22 13.03 21.32
CA ASP A 75 23.04 13.75 21.80
C ASP A 75 22.30 14.36 20.60
N LEU A 76 20.98 14.27 20.62
CA LEU A 76 20.09 14.72 19.57
C LEU A 76 19.20 15.85 20.10
N GLU A 77 19.20 16.97 19.41
CA GLU A 77 18.14 17.97 19.51
C GLU A 77 17.22 17.83 18.29
N ILE A 78 15.94 17.53 18.51
CA ILE A 78 14.97 17.21 17.46
C ILE A 78 13.86 18.24 17.48
N LYS A 79 13.83 19.13 16.49
CA LYS A 79 12.83 20.20 16.39
C LYS A 79 11.73 19.82 15.40
N ALA A 80 10.47 19.90 15.81
CA ALA A 80 9.34 19.76 14.92
C ALA A 80 9.22 20.98 14.00
N LEU A 81 9.41 20.80 12.69
CA LEU A 81 9.25 21.85 11.66
C LEU A 81 7.82 21.95 11.13
N THR A 82 6.98 21.00 11.48
CA THR A 82 5.54 20.95 11.24
C THR A 82 4.92 20.20 12.41
N PRO A 83 3.60 20.27 12.66
CA PRO A 83 2.96 19.45 13.68
C PRO A 83 3.35 17.97 13.57
N LEU A 84 3.66 17.33 14.68
CA LEU A 84 4.16 15.96 14.74
C LEU A 84 3.16 15.10 15.50
N TYR A 85 2.82 13.93 14.95
CA TYR A 85 1.95 12.99 15.64
C TYR A 85 2.58 11.60 15.67
N ILE A 86 2.72 11.04 16.86
CA ILE A 86 3.12 9.65 17.11
C ILE A 86 2.08 9.12 18.08
N ARG A 87 1.34 8.08 17.68
CA ARG A 87 0.25 7.54 18.51
C ARG A 87 0.78 6.89 19.78
N ASP A 88 0.10 7.12 20.89
CA ASP A 88 0.43 6.50 22.16
C ASP A 88 0.15 4.99 22.21
N ALA A 89 0.82 4.30 23.15
CA ALA A 89 0.44 2.96 23.55
C ALA A 89 -0.83 3.00 24.39
N LEU A 90 -1.62 1.92 24.33
CA LEU A 90 -2.82 1.81 25.15
C LEU A 90 -2.45 1.49 26.60
N THR A 91 -3.12 2.13 27.54
CA THR A 91 -3.16 1.71 28.95
C THR A 91 -3.93 0.39 29.09
N MET A 92 -3.77 -0.29 30.24
CA MET A 92 -4.50 -1.54 30.51
C MET A 92 -6.01 -1.35 30.49
N GLU A 93 -6.50 -0.17 30.89
CA GLU A 93 -7.92 0.18 30.85
C GLU A 93 -8.40 0.33 29.40
N GLU A 94 -7.68 1.10 28.58
CA GLU A 94 -7.98 1.26 27.15
C GLU A 94 -7.89 -0.07 26.37
N TYR A 95 -6.97 -0.97 26.75
CA TYR A 95 -6.92 -2.32 26.18
C TYR A 95 -8.22 -3.10 26.43
N ARG A 96 -8.74 -3.08 27.66
CA ARG A 96 -10.01 -3.73 28.01
C ARG A 96 -11.18 -3.10 27.27
N GLU A 97 -11.19 -1.78 27.15
CA GLU A 97 -12.22 -1.06 26.38
C GLU A 97 -12.18 -1.41 24.90
N ARG A 98 -10.98 -1.43 24.29
CA ARG A 98 -10.81 -1.86 22.89
C ARG A 98 -11.35 -3.26 22.68
N ASP A 99 -10.96 -4.22 23.51
CA ASP A 99 -11.38 -5.61 23.34
C ASP A 99 -12.92 -5.76 23.48
N LYS A 100 -13.55 -4.99 24.38
CA LYS A 100 -15.02 -4.90 24.49
C LYS A 100 -15.65 -4.29 23.24
N MET A 101 -15.08 -3.19 22.72
CA MET A 101 -15.59 -2.54 21.51
C MET A 101 -15.47 -3.43 20.26
N GLU A 102 -14.38 -4.18 20.13
CA GLU A 102 -14.17 -5.09 19.01
C GLU A 102 -15.22 -6.22 18.99
N GLN A 103 -15.62 -6.74 20.16
CA GLN A 103 -16.73 -7.70 20.28
C GLN A 103 -18.07 -7.11 19.78
N GLU A 104 -18.27 -5.82 19.99
CA GLU A 104 -19.42 -5.06 19.50
C GLU A 104 -19.27 -4.56 18.05
N LYS A 105 -18.19 -4.94 17.34
CA LYS A 105 -17.84 -4.48 15.98
C LYS A 105 -17.66 -2.96 15.89
N LYS A 106 -17.21 -2.33 16.98
CA LYS A 106 -16.79 -0.92 17.06
C LYS A 106 -15.26 -0.86 17.06
N THR A 107 -14.71 0.31 16.75
CA THR A 107 -13.27 0.57 16.72
C THR A 107 -12.91 1.56 17.81
N PHE A 108 -12.02 1.14 18.71
CA PHE A 108 -11.42 2.05 19.69
C PHE A 108 -10.33 2.90 19.02
N ILE A 109 -10.28 4.19 19.36
CA ILE A 109 -9.35 5.15 18.76
C ILE A 109 -8.70 5.95 19.88
N ASN A 110 -7.42 5.65 20.14
CA ASN A 110 -6.56 6.49 20.96
C ASN A 110 -6.01 7.65 20.08
N PRO A 111 -6.39 8.91 20.35
CA PRO A 111 -5.91 10.06 19.61
C PRO A 111 -4.60 10.62 20.16
N ASP A 112 -4.13 10.16 21.31
CA ASP A 112 -3.10 10.83 22.09
C ASP A 112 -1.73 10.70 21.46
N PHE A 113 -0.91 11.71 21.71
CA PHE A 113 0.50 11.69 21.38
C PHE A 113 1.23 10.77 22.35
N PHE A 114 2.25 10.07 21.87
CA PHE A 114 3.05 9.13 22.66
C PHE A 114 3.62 9.80 23.93
N SER A 115 3.06 9.40 25.07
CA SER A 115 3.26 10.05 26.35
C SER A 115 3.32 9.07 27.55
N PRO A 116 4.03 7.92 27.48
CA PRO A 116 4.15 7.03 28.65
C PRO A 116 4.54 7.79 29.92
N GLY A 117 3.78 7.59 30.99
CA GLY A 117 3.97 8.31 32.26
C GLY A 117 3.68 9.82 32.19
N GLY A 118 2.87 10.28 31.23
CA GLY A 118 2.51 11.69 31.04
C GLY A 118 3.58 12.55 30.38
N ILE A 119 4.71 11.96 29.98
CA ILE A 119 5.84 12.68 29.40
C ILE A 119 5.84 12.49 27.88
N LEU A 120 5.56 13.58 27.14
CA LEU A 120 5.63 13.60 25.68
C LEU A 120 7.02 13.19 25.22
N ARG A 121 7.10 12.19 24.37
CA ARG A 121 8.39 11.71 23.86
C ARG A 121 8.28 11.11 22.47
N ILE A 122 9.39 11.13 21.76
CA ILE A 122 9.56 10.37 20.52
C ILE A 122 10.20 9.02 20.90
N PRO A 123 9.56 7.88 20.59
CA PRO A 123 10.13 6.57 20.90
C PRO A 123 11.49 6.36 20.23
N GLY A 124 12.47 5.85 20.96
CA GLY A 124 13.78 5.49 20.42
C GLY A 124 13.68 4.50 19.25
N SER A 125 12.68 3.61 19.25
CA SER A 125 12.38 2.68 18.15
C SER A 125 11.96 3.39 16.86
N SER A 126 11.22 4.50 16.96
CA SER A 126 10.79 5.31 15.81
C SER A 126 11.99 6.03 15.18
N LEU A 127 12.87 6.58 16.02
CA LEU A 127 14.14 7.19 15.57
C LEU A 127 15.05 6.13 14.92
N ARG A 128 15.23 4.99 15.58
CA ARG A 128 16.05 3.88 15.06
C ARG A 128 15.56 3.43 13.69
N GLY A 129 14.26 3.21 13.52
CA GLY A 129 13.69 2.77 12.24
C GLY A 129 13.90 3.79 11.11
N MET A 130 13.68 5.07 11.39
CA MET A 130 13.90 6.16 10.43
C MET A 130 15.38 6.27 10.04
N ILE A 131 16.28 6.31 11.02
CA ILE A 131 17.73 6.47 10.79
C ILE A 131 18.32 5.23 10.12
N ARG A 132 17.89 4.01 10.50
CA ARG A 132 18.27 2.79 9.79
C ARG A 132 17.90 2.82 8.32
N THR A 133 16.66 3.22 7.99
CA THR A 133 16.20 3.32 6.59
C THR A 133 17.06 4.32 5.81
N MET A 134 17.42 5.45 6.42
CA MET A 134 18.31 6.43 5.81
C MET A 134 19.70 5.85 5.56
N VAL A 135 20.29 5.14 6.53
CA VAL A 135 21.59 4.46 6.36
C VAL A 135 21.51 3.42 5.24
N GLU A 136 20.47 2.58 5.20
CA GLU A 136 20.26 1.60 4.12
C GLU A 136 20.24 2.28 2.74
N ILE A 137 19.56 3.42 2.61
CA ILE A 137 19.51 4.17 1.35
C ILE A 137 20.90 4.75 1.01
N VAL A 138 21.54 5.51 1.89
CA VAL A 138 22.78 6.23 1.52
C VAL A 138 23.99 5.30 1.37
N SER A 139 23.99 4.15 2.05
CA SER A 139 25.08 3.18 2.03
C SER A 139 24.87 2.01 1.07
N TYR A 140 23.82 2.05 0.23
CA TYR A 140 23.55 0.99 -0.76
C TYR A 140 23.38 -0.38 -0.07
N GLY A 141 22.59 -0.40 0.99
CA GLY A 141 22.30 -1.60 1.75
C GLY A 141 21.40 -2.59 1.00
N LYS A 142 21.15 -3.73 1.62
CA LYS A 142 20.18 -4.73 1.18
C LYS A 142 18.76 -4.18 1.31
N PHE A 143 17.86 -4.69 0.46
CA PHE A 143 16.44 -4.36 0.51
C PHE A 143 15.66 -5.55 1.07
N GLU A 144 15.53 -5.63 2.39
CA GLU A 144 14.95 -6.79 3.10
C GLU A 144 13.71 -6.45 3.94
N SER A 145 13.52 -5.18 4.30
CA SER A 145 12.41 -4.75 5.17
C SER A 145 11.12 -4.57 4.38
N PHE A 146 10.48 -5.67 4.02
CA PHE A 146 9.15 -5.68 3.39
C PHE A 146 8.38 -6.98 3.71
N GLU A 147 7.05 -6.90 3.64
CA GLU A 147 6.21 -8.09 3.77
C GLU A 147 6.23 -8.90 2.46
N ASN A 148 6.94 -10.03 2.47
CA ASN A 148 7.00 -10.91 1.30
C ASN A 148 5.71 -11.74 1.15
N LYS A 149 4.68 -11.16 0.53
CA LYS A 149 3.39 -11.83 0.27
C LYS A 149 2.90 -11.64 -1.15
N ARG A 150 1.99 -12.52 -1.60
CA ARG A 150 1.19 -12.32 -2.80
C ARG A 150 0.07 -11.33 -2.50
N LEU A 151 -0.13 -10.37 -3.40
CA LEU A 151 -1.26 -9.45 -3.31
C LEU A 151 -2.48 -10.02 -4.07
N TYR A 152 -3.67 -9.54 -3.72
CA TYR A 152 -4.93 -10.01 -4.32
C TYR A 152 -5.58 -8.97 -5.21
N TYR A 153 -6.11 -9.38 -6.35
CA TYR A 153 -6.76 -8.49 -7.31
C TYR A 153 -8.05 -9.09 -7.89
N ARG A 154 -8.93 -8.20 -8.35
CA ARG A 154 -10.10 -8.53 -9.17
C ARG A 154 -10.25 -7.47 -10.24
N ALA A 155 -10.15 -7.87 -11.49
CA ALA A 155 -10.02 -6.94 -12.62
C ALA A 155 -11.00 -7.23 -13.77
N VAL A 156 -12.21 -7.74 -13.45
CA VAL A 156 -13.25 -8.14 -14.43
C VAL A 156 -13.46 -7.11 -15.53
N GLY A 157 -13.67 -5.84 -15.15
CA GLY A 157 -13.94 -4.72 -16.07
C GLY A 157 -12.71 -3.90 -16.44
N ASP A 158 -11.51 -4.35 -16.09
CA ASP A 158 -10.28 -3.65 -16.44
C ASP A 158 -9.90 -3.92 -17.90
N THR A 159 -9.50 -2.89 -18.63
CA THR A 159 -9.19 -2.97 -20.07
C THR A 159 -7.70 -3.08 -20.36
N SER A 160 -6.86 -3.05 -19.32
CA SER A 160 -5.42 -3.31 -19.41
C SER A 160 -5.11 -4.80 -19.33
N LYS A 161 -3.82 -5.12 -19.47
CA LYS A 161 -3.26 -6.45 -19.27
C LYS A 161 -3.69 -7.11 -17.96
N LEU A 162 -3.81 -6.35 -16.85
CA LEU A 162 -4.32 -6.89 -15.58
C LEU A 162 -5.71 -7.53 -15.75
N GLY A 163 -6.58 -6.90 -16.53
CA GLY A 163 -7.92 -7.40 -16.80
C GLY A 163 -7.94 -8.60 -17.74
N LEU A 164 -7.01 -8.63 -18.72
CA LEU A 164 -6.83 -9.78 -19.60
C LEU A 164 -6.37 -11.00 -18.79
N ASP A 165 -5.27 -10.89 -18.06
CA ASP A 165 -4.75 -11.95 -17.17
C ASP A 165 -5.83 -12.49 -16.21
N TYR A 166 -6.65 -11.60 -15.63
CA TYR A 166 -7.75 -11.99 -14.77
C TYR A 166 -8.83 -12.78 -15.52
N ARG A 167 -9.25 -12.31 -16.70
CA ARG A 167 -10.29 -12.97 -17.50
C ARG A 167 -9.80 -14.29 -18.05
N ASP A 168 -8.59 -14.37 -18.58
CA ASP A 168 -8.02 -15.59 -19.16
C ASP A 168 -7.94 -16.73 -18.14
N THR A 169 -7.81 -16.37 -16.85
CA THR A 169 -7.85 -17.32 -15.74
C THR A 169 -9.28 -17.74 -15.36
N MET A 170 -10.24 -16.79 -15.37
CA MET A 170 -11.60 -17.03 -14.86
C MET A 170 -12.59 -17.56 -15.91
N VAL A 171 -12.40 -17.21 -17.17
CA VAL A 171 -13.34 -17.46 -18.27
C VAL A 171 -12.60 -17.84 -19.55
N ASP A 172 -13.29 -18.55 -20.43
CA ASP A 172 -12.85 -18.91 -21.76
C ASP A 172 -13.32 -17.86 -22.76
N THR A 173 -12.43 -16.96 -23.13
CA THR A 173 -12.70 -15.84 -24.04
C THR A 173 -12.97 -16.29 -25.48
N GLU A 174 -12.53 -17.49 -25.87
CA GLU A 174 -12.80 -18.09 -27.18
C GLU A 174 -14.17 -18.77 -27.21
N ASN A 175 -14.64 -19.25 -26.06
CA ASN A 175 -15.95 -19.85 -25.88
C ASN A 175 -16.96 -18.88 -25.25
N ASN A 176 -17.11 -17.67 -25.83
CA ASN A 176 -18.10 -16.67 -25.40
C ASN A 176 -18.06 -16.38 -23.88
N TYR A 177 -16.87 -16.29 -23.30
CA TYR A 177 -16.62 -16.07 -21.87
C TYR A 177 -17.22 -17.14 -20.95
N PHE A 178 -17.32 -18.39 -21.41
CA PHE A 178 -17.80 -19.50 -20.59
C PHE A 178 -16.93 -19.66 -19.33
N PRO A 179 -17.50 -19.87 -18.13
CA PRO A 179 -16.71 -19.97 -16.90
C PRO A 179 -15.69 -21.11 -16.93
N LYS A 180 -14.41 -20.81 -16.68
CA LYS A 180 -13.37 -21.82 -16.36
C LYS A 180 -13.39 -22.22 -14.88
N VAL A 181 -14.00 -21.38 -14.05
CA VAL A 181 -14.19 -21.67 -12.63
C VAL A 181 -15.11 -22.88 -12.45
N LYS A 182 -14.74 -23.75 -11.52
CA LYS A 182 -15.52 -24.90 -11.07
C LYS A 182 -16.27 -24.57 -9.79
N ALA A 183 -17.29 -25.36 -9.46
CA ALA A 183 -18.08 -25.21 -8.25
C ALA A 183 -18.02 -26.46 -7.37
N GLY A 184 -18.24 -26.28 -6.07
CA GLY A 184 -18.26 -27.37 -5.11
C GLY A 184 -18.57 -26.92 -3.69
N ILE A 185 -18.49 -27.87 -2.76
CA ILE A 185 -18.71 -27.65 -1.33
C ILE A 185 -17.38 -27.76 -0.58
N LEU A 186 -16.99 -26.67 0.07
CA LEU A 186 -15.83 -26.60 0.95
C LEU A 186 -16.17 -27.19 2.32
N LYS A 187 -15.37 -28.15 2.79
CA LYS A 187 -15.47 -28.71 4.15
C LYS A 187 -14.11 -28.69 4.84
N LYS A 188 -14.13 -28.50 6.15
CA LYS A 188 -12.97 -28.77 7.00
C LYS A 188 -12.92 -30.26 7.30
N THR A 189 -11.78 -30.91 7.07
CA THR A 189 -11.63 -32.35 7.27
C THR A 189 -10.70 -32.70 8.43
N GLY A 190 -9.84 -31.78 8.84
CA GLY A 190 -8.86 -31.99 9.92
C GLY A 190 -8.40 -30.67 10.54
N TYR A 191 -7.33 -30.70 11.33
CA TYR A 191 -6.75 -29.49 11.89
C TYR A 191 -6.03 -28.70 10.79
N ARG A 192 -6.65 -27.59 10.35
CA ARG A 192 -6.22 -26.75 9.20
C ARG A 192 -6.32 -27.41 7.82
N GLU A 193 -6.88 -28.60 7.74
CA GLU A 193 -7.11 -29.29 6.47
C GLU A 193 -8.52 -28.99 5.92
N TYR A 194 -8.57 -28.67 4.63
CA TYR A 194 -9.80 -28.39 3.93
C TYR A 194 -9.83 -29.14 2.59
N ARG A 195 -11.01 -29.65 2.24
CA ARG A 195 -11.27 -30.29 0.95
C ARG A 195 -12.44 -29.61 0.25
N ILE A 196 -12.39 -29.55 -1.08
CA ILE A 196 -13.51 -29.15 -1.92
C ILE A 196 -14.11 -30.39 -2.57
N TYR A 197 -15.40 -30.62 -2.33
CA TYR A 197 -16.19 -31.67 -2.97
C TYR A 197 -16.81 -31.09 -4.24
N PRO A 198 -16.35 -31.47 -5.45
CA PRO A 198 -16.82 -30.90 -6.71
C PRO A 198 -18.32 -31.10 -6.91
N SER A 199 -19.01 -30.08 -7.41
CA SER A 199 -20.41 -30.18 -7.85
C SER A 199 -20.54 -31.13 -9.04
N LYS A 200 -21.65 -31.88 -9.10
CA LYS A 200 -22.00 -32.74 -10.25
C LYS A 200 -21.99 -31.96 -11.55
N GLU A 201 -21.58 -32.59 -12.64
CA GLU A 201 -21.78 -32.02 -13.98
C GLU A 201 -23.10 -32.54 -14.58
N ILE A 202 -24.09 -31.66 -14.70
CA ILE A 202 -25.41 -31.99 -15.23
C ILE A 202 -25.67 -31.04 -16.40
N GLU A 203 -26.17 -31.55 -17.52
CA GLU A 203 -26.36 -30.73 -18.72
C GLU A 203 -25.06 -30.00 -19.15
N ARG A 204 -23.91 -30.66 -18.99
CA ARG A 204 -22.57 -30.13 -19.32
C ARG A 204 -22.16 -28.88 -18.53
N THR A 205 -22.72 -28.69 -17.33
CA THR A 205 -22.33 -27.59 -16.45
C THR A 205 -22.46 -27.94 -14.96
N GLN A 206 -21.63 -27.30 -14.14
CA GLN A 206 -21.76 -27.28 -12.68
C GLN A 206 -22.49 -26.02 -12.17
N ILE A 207 -22.61 -25.00 -13.02
CA ILE A 207 -22.92 -23.63 -12.64
C ILE A 207 -24.05 -23.09 -13.52
N TYR A 208 -25.05 -22.50 -12.87
CA TYR A 208 -26.15 -21.81 -13.49
C TYR A 208 -26.27 -20.38 -13.00
N ARG A 209 -27.04 -19.60 -13.74
CA ARG A 209 -27.43 -18.23 -13.41
C ARG A 209 -28.94 -18.15 -13.28
N ILE A 210 -29.41 -17.42 -12.28
CA ILE A 210 -30.81 -17.07 -12.17
C ILE A 210 -30.94 -15.57 -11.91
N ASN A 211 -31.91 -14.96 -12.58
CA ASN A 211 -32.21 -13.55 -12.43
C ASN A 211 -32.88 -13.25 -11.09
N PHE A 212 -32.80 -11.99 -10.67
CA PHE A 212 -33.64 -11.45 -9.61
C PHE A 212 -34.05 -10.02 -9.95
N ASP A 213 -35.22 -9.61 -9.48
CA ASP A 213 -35.69 -8.25 -9.62
C ASP A 213 -34.85 -7.31 -8.73
N LYS A 214 -34.22 -6.31 -9.34
CA LYS A 214 -33.32 -5.39 -8.62
C LYS A 214 -34.03 -4.48 -7.62
N ARG A 215 -35.32 -4.21 -7.81
CA ARG A 215 -36.14 -3.35 -6.94
C ARG A 215 -36.62 -4.12 -5.73
N THR A 216 -37.12 -5.34 -5.93
CA THR A 216 -37.73 -6.13 -4.86
C THR A 216 -36.78 -7.13 -4.20
N GLY A 217 -35.71 -7.53 -4.91
CA GLY A 217 -34.77 -8.59 -4.51
C GLY A 217 -35.29 -10.01 -4.76
N ILE A 218 -36.47 -10.15 -5.36
CA ILE A 218 -37.14 -11.45 -5.55
C ILE A 218 -36.47 -12.22 -6.69
N VAL A 219 -36.16 -13.50 -6.46
CA VAL A 219 -35.57 -14.40 -7.45
C VAL A 219 -36.63 -14.82 -8.48
N ASP A 220 -36.26 -14.84 -9.77
CA ASP A 220 -37.16 -15.21 -10.87
C ASP A 220 -37.81 -16.59 -10.62
N GLY A 221 -39.10 -16.70 -10.95
CA GLY A 221 -39.88 -17.94 -10.78
C GLY A 221 -40.24 -18.28 -9.32
N THR A 222 -40.05 -17.35 -8.38
CA THR A 222 -40.48 -17.49 -6.97
C THR A 222 -41.51 -16.44 -6.60
N LYS A 223 -42.28 -16.67 -5.53
CA LYS A 223 -43.31 -15.73 -5.06
C LYS A 223 -42.70 -14.52 -4.34
N ASP A 224 -41.85 -14.78 -3.36
CA ASP A 224 -41.32 -13.79 -2.41
C ASP A 224 -39.90 -14.12 -1.94
N PHE A 225 -39.23 -15.08 -2.58
CA PHE A 225 -37.92 -15.55 -2.14
C PHE A 225 -36.81 -14.54 -2.47
N LYS A 226 -36.08 -14.12 -1.44
CA LYS A 226 -34.96 -13.16 -1.51
C LYS A 226 -33.72 -13.76 -0.86
N LEU A 227 -32.56 -13.30 -1.31
CA LEU A 227 -31.28 -13.61 -0.67
C LEU A 227 -30.57 -12.35 -0.22
N GLU A 228 -30.03 -12.42 0.99
CA GLU A 228 -29.12 -11.40 1.49
C GLU A 228 -27.74 -11.50 0.84
N SER A 229 -26.98 -10.41 0.90
CA SER A 229 -25.61 -10.38 0.34
C SER A 229 -24.72 -11.44 0.98
N PHE A 230 -24.08 -12.28 0.16
CA PHE A 230 -23.18 -13.36 0.60
C PHE A 230 -23.86 -14.49 1.39
N GLU A 231 -25.18 -14.61 1.24
CA GLU A 231 -25.96 -15.75 1.69
C GLU A 231 -25.92 -16.90 0.66
N SER A 232 -26.11 -18.13 1.15
CA SER A 232 -26.34 -19.31 0.33
C SER A 232 -27.45 -20.16 0.94
N LYS A 233 -28.33 -20.73 0.10
CA LYS A 233 -29.41 -21.64 0.52
C LYS A 233 -29.52 -22.85 -0.40
N ASP A 234 -30.02 -23.95 0.16
CA ASP A 234 -30.41 -25.14 -0.58
C ASP A 234 -31.66 -24.80 -1.41
N VAL A 235 -31.65 -25.21 -2.68
CA VAL A 235 -32.76 -25.01 -3.63
C VAL A 235 -32.89 -26.22 -4.53
N PHE A 236 -34.05 -26.34 -5.15
CA PHE A 236 -34.33 -27.28 -6.21
C PHE A 236 -34.52 -26.54 -7.55
N PHE A 237 -34.08 -27.15 -8.65
CA PHE A 237 -34.22 -26.59 -9.99
C PHE A 237 -34.26 -27.67 -11.08
N LYS A 238 -34.66 -27.28 -12.29
CA LYS A 238 -34.50 -28.09 -13.50
C LYS A 238 -33.20 -27.68 -14.22
N PRO A 239 -32.22 -28.58 -14.33
CA PRO A 239 -30.98 -28.33 -15.07
C PRO A 239 -31.26 -27.94 -16.52
N VAL A 240 -30.41 -27.07 -17.06
CA VAL A 240 -30.44 -26.64 -18.47
C VAL A 240 -29.02 -26.56 -19.01
N SER A 241 -28.84 -26.91 -20.28
CA SER A 241 -27.56 -26.79 -20.96
C SER A 241 -27.16 -25.31 -21.17
N PRO A 242 -25.87 -24.96 -21.13
CA PRO A 242 -25.39 -23.61 -21.44
C PRO A 242 -25.77 -23.16 -22.85
N GLN A 243 -26.23 -21.92 -22.96
CA GLN A 243 -26.59 -21.28 -24.22
C GLN A 243 -25.91 -19.91 -24.35
N ASP A 244 -25.83 -19.41 -25.57
CA ASP A 244 -25.31 -18.08 -25.84
C ASP A 244 -26.41 -17.04 -25.62
N HIS A 245 -26.14 -16.06 -24.76
CA HIS A 245 -27.06 -14.98 -24.46
C HIS A 245 -26.48 -13.66 -24.93
N THR A 246 -27.30 -12.85 -25.61
CA THR A 246 -26.89 -11.52 -26.07
C THR A 246 -26.90 -10.52 -24.92
N HIS A 247 -25.74 -9.92 -24.65
CA HIS A 247 -25.55 -8.82 -23.73
C HIS A 247 -25.14 -7.56 -24.47
N TYR A 248 -25.31 -6.40 -23.83
CA TYR A 248 -25.01 -5.11 -24.44
C TYR A 248 -24.04 -4.33 -23.56
N ARG A 249 -22.99 -3.78 -24.19
CA ARG A 249 -22.05 -2.85 -23.56
C ARG A 249 -22.08 -1.51 -24.28
N PHE A 250 -21.91 -0.43 -23.53
CA PHE A 250 -21.80 0.90 -24.13
C PHE A 250 -20.36 1.14 -24.58
N ASN A 251 -20.16 1.35 -25.88
CA ASN A 251 -18.87 1.75 -26.41
C ASN A 251 -18.78 3.29 -26.40
N LYS A 252 -17.89 3.81 -25.55
CA LYS A 252 -17.68 5.26 -25.42
C LYS A 252 -17.10 5.92 -26.67
N LYS A 253 -16.40 5.16 -27.53
CA LYS A 253 -15.79 5.70 -28.76
C LYS A 253 -16.81 5.90 -29.87
N THR A 254 -17.73 4.95 -30.01
CA THR A 254 -18.77 5.01 -31.06
C THR A 254 -20.06 5.64 -30.56
N GLY A 255 -20.22 5.79 -29.23
CA GLY A 255 -21.46 6.26 -28.60
C GLY A 255 -22.61 5.26 -28.66
N MET A 256 -22.37 4.04 -29.15
CA MET A 256 -23.39 3.03 -29.42
C MET A 256 -23.33 1.86 -28.43
N ARG A 257 -24.47 1.15 -28.31
CA ARG A 257 -24.52 -0.14 -27.63
C ARG A 257 -24.06 -1.24 -28.58
N GLU A 258 -23.00 -1.92 -28.19
CA GLU A 258 -22.50 -3.10 -28.91
C GLU A 258 -23.04 -4.36 -28.25
N ALA A 259 -23.56 -5.26 -29.07
CA ALA A 259 -23.90 -6.61 -28.67
C ALA A 259 -22.63 -7.44 -28.48
N PHE A 260 -22.63 -8.31 -27.46
CA PHE A 260 -21.63 -9.35 -27.27
C PHE A 260 -22.31 -10.58 -26.65
N LEU A 261 -21.76 -11.76 -26.92
CA LEU A 261 -22.31 -13.01 -26.41
C LEU A 261 -21.66 -13.40 -25.10
N LEU A 262 -22.47 -13.91 -24.18
CA LEU A 262 -22.03 -14.60 -22.97
C LEU A 262 -22.67 -15.99 -22.94
N ARG A 263 -21.86 -17.03 -22.84
CA ARG A 263 -22.32 -18.41 -22.73
C ARG A 263 -22.52 -18.80 -21.27
N TYR A 264 -23.73 -19.17 -20.88
CA TYR A 264 -24.04 -19.69 -19.54
C TYR A 264 -25.37 -20.44 -19.53
N ALA A 265 -25.58 -21.28 -18.51
CA ALA A 265 -26.86 -21.94 -18.27
C ALA A 265 -27.78 -21.02 -17.45
N LYS A 266 -28.94 -20.64 -18.00
CA LYS A 266 -29.88 -19.71 -17.35
C LYS A 266 -31.14 -20.42 -16.88
N LEU A 267 -31.34 -20.45 -15.57
CA LEU A 267 -32.58 -20.94 -14.95
C LEU A 267 -33.68 -19.88 -15.05
N THR A 268 -34.92 -20.34 -15.19
CA THR A 268 -36.13 -19.50 -15.19
C THR A 268 -36.85 -19.51 -13.84
N SER A 269 -36.62 -20.54 -13.02
CA SER A 269 -37.24 -20.72 -11.72
C SER A 269 -36.39 -21.61 -10.81
N ILE A 270 -36.61 -21.47 -9.50
CA ILE A 270 -36.11 -22.35 -8.44
C ILE A 270 -37.23 -22.60 -7.44
N SER A 271 -37.10 -23.65 -6.62
CA SER A 271 -38.00 -23.94 -5.51
C SER A 271 -37.23 -24.23 -4.23
N LEU A 272 -37.85 -23.99 -3.07
CA LEU A 272 -37.30 -24.41 -1.77
C LEU A 272 -37.63 -25.87 -1.45
N THR A 273 -38.61 -26.45 -2.14
CA THR A 273 -39.04 -27.83 -2.00
C THR A 273 -38.93 -28.55 -3.33
N LYS A 274 -38.75 -29.87 -3.28
CA LYS A 274 -38.70 -30.69 -4.49
C LYS A 274 -40.10 -30.79 -5.11
N ASP A 275 -40.20 -30.56 -6.41
CA ASP A 275 -41.43 -30.73 -7.18
C ASP A 275 -41.12 -31.20 -8.62
N PRO A 276 -42.11 -31.62 -9.43
CA PRO A 276 -41.87 -32.12 -10.78
C PRO A 276 -41.16 -31.14 -11.72
N ASN A 277 -41.30 -29.82 -11.51
CA ASN A 277 -40.63 -28.79 -12.30
C ASN A 277 -39.23 -28.44 -11.74
N HIS A 278 -38.92 -28.86 -10.51
CA HIS A 278 -37.64 -28.63 -9.84
C HIS A 278 -37.13 -29.94 -9.20
N PRO A 279 -36.65 -30.91 -10.01
CA PRO A 279 -36.30 -32.24 -9.50
C PRO A 279 -34.89 -32.31 -8.86
N ASN A 280 -33.95 -31.44 -9.25
CA ASN A 280 -32.54 -31.53 -8.85
C ASN A 280 -32.22 -30.59 -7.69
N LYS A 281 -31.52 -31.09 -6.67
CA LYS A 281 -31.03 -30.29 -5.54
C LYS A 281 -29.72 -29.57 -5.90
N GLY A 282 -29.55 -28.36 -5.36
CA GLY A 282 -28.28 -27.67 -5.34
C GLY A 282 -28.31 -26.45 -4.43
N PHE A 283 -27.47 -25.46 -4.73
CA PHE A 283 -27.28 -24.29 -3.86
C PHE A 283 -27.34 -23.00 -4.66
N ILE A 284 -28.17 -22.05 -4.22
CA ILE A 284 -28.15 -20.67 -4.71
C ILE A 284 -27.18 -19.86 -3.85
N ILE A 285 -26.35 -19.02 -4.47
CA ILE A 285 -25.34 -18.18 -3.83
C ILE A 285 -25.49 -16.73 -4.29
N ALA A 286 -25.63 -15.82 -3.32
CA ALA A 286 -25.63 -14.39 -3.56
C ALA A 286 -24.23 -13.78 -3.43
N SER A 287 -23.84 -12.96 -4.39
CA SER A 287 -22.70 -12.03 -4.22
C SER A 287 -23.15 -10.71 -3.59
N GLY A 288 -22.21 -9.85 -3.18
CA GLY A 288 -22.52 -8.50 -2.69
C GLY A 288 -23.21 -7.60 -3.73
N HIS A 289 -23.77 -6.50 -3.25
CA HIS A 289 -24.49 -5.52 -4.07
C HIS A 289 -23.59 -4.82 -5.11
N MET A 290 -24.10 -4.66 -6.34
CA MET A 290 -23.49 -3.87 -7.43
C MET A 290 -24.60 -3.38 -8.37
N ASP A 291 -24.58 -2.11 -8.79
CA ASP A 291 -25.66 -1.46 -9.56
C ASP A 291 -26.15 -2.24 -10.79
N LYS A 292 -25.23 -2.91 -11.49
CA LYS A 292 -25.53 -3.68 -12.71
C LYS A 292 -25.85 -5.15 -12.47
N LYS A 293 -25.63 -5.67 -11.26
CA LYS A 293 -25.90 -7.07 -10.92
C LYS A 293 -27.40 -7.34 -10.96
N HIS A 294 -27.80 -8.40 -11.66
CA HIS A 294 -29.18 -8.86 -11.79
C HIS A 294 -29.29 -10.39 -11.73
N MET A 295 -28.20 -11.09 -11.41
CA MET A 295 -28.18 -12.55 -11.33
C MET A 295 -27.51 -13.06 -10.04
N HIS A 296 -28.01 -14.18 -9.54
CA HIS A 296 -27.38 -15.04 -8.56
C HIS A 296 -26.69 -16.23 -9.25
N TRP A 297 -25.83 -16.91 -8.50
CA TRP A 297 -25.24 -18.17 -8.93
C TRP A 297 -26.05 -19.32 -8.37
N VAL A 298 -26.19 -20.40 -9.13
CA VAL A 298 -26.70 -21.68 -8.64
C VAL A 298 -25.69 -22.76 -9.00
N ILE A 299 -25.41 -23.71 -8.10
CA ILE A 299 -24.48 -24.81 -8.34
C ILE A 299 -25.16 -26.15 -8.02
N ASN A 300 -24.78 -27.21 -8.72
CA ASN A 300 -25.24 -28.56 -8.42
C ASN A 300 -24.74 -29.03 -7.05
N GLU A 301 -25.41 -30.02 -6.46
CA GLU A 301 -24.87 -30.76 -5.31
C GLU A 301 -23.55 -31.48 -5.65
N PRO A 302 -22.72 -31.85 -4.65
CA PRO A 302 -21.49 -32.59 -4.88
C PRO A 302 -21.68 -33.94 -5.55
N GLU A 303 -20.64 -34.40 -6.26
CA GLU A 303 -20.52 -35.79 -6.70
C GLU A 303 -20.61 -36.76 -5.52
N GLU A 304 -21.38 -37.84 -5.68
CA GLU A 304 -21.51 -38.89 -4.67
C GLU A 304 -20.24 -39.76 -4.66
N ASN A 305 -19.83 -40.23 -3.47
CA ASN A 305 -18.64 -41.07 -3.28
C ASN A 305 -17.29 -40.47 -3.72
N TYR A 306 -17.20 -39.15 -3.88
CA TYR A 306 -15.94 -38.46 -4.20
C TYR A 306 -15.20 -38.02 -2.92
N GLU A 307 -13.91 -38.36 -2.78
CA GLU A 307 -13.12 -38.08 -1.57
C GLU A 307 -12.80 -36.58 -1.35
N GLY A 308 -13.11 -35.73 -2.33
CA GLY A 308 -12.84 -34.31 -2.30
C GLY A 308 -11.39 -33.99 -2.68
N ILE A 309 -11.19 -32.82 -3.28
CA ILE A 309 -9.88 -32.32 -3.68
C ILE A 309 -9.30 -31.56 -2.50
N GLU A 310 -8.12 -31.96 -2.03
CA GLU A 310 -7.41 -31.27 -0.97
C GLU A 310 -6.96 -29.87 -1.42
N ILE A 311 -7.15 -28.89 -0.54
CA ILE A 311 -6.65 -27.53 -0.75
C ILE A 311 -5.23 -27.47 -0.19
N PRO A 312 -4.22 -27.15 -1.02
CA PRO A 312 -2.86 -27.01 -0.53
C PRO A 312 -2.74 -25.94 0.56
N GLU A 313 -1.88 -26.18 1.56
CA GLU A 313 -1.67 -25.27 2.69
C GLU A 313 -1.26 -23.86 2.23
N GLU A 314 -0.42 -23.76 1.21
CA GLU A 314 -0.02 -22.49 0.59
C GLU A 314 -1.23 -21.69 0.07
N VAL A 315 -2.22 -22.35 -0.56
CA VAL A 315 -3.42 -21.71 -1.10
C VAL A 315 -4.36 -21.27 0.04
N ILE A 316 -4.42 -22.03 1.13
CA ILE A 316 -5.15 -21.66 2.35
C ILE A 316 -4.52 -20.40 2.96
N LYS A 317 -3.19 -20.39 3.13
CA LYS A 317 -2.44 -19.26 3.68
C LYS A 317 -2.60 -18.00 2.82
N GLU A 318 -2.53 -18.14 1.51
CA GLU A 318 -2.78 -17.04 0.57
C GLU A 318 -4.21 -16.50 0.71
N TYR A 319 -5.23 -17.38 0.74
CA TYR A 319 -6.61 -16.95 0.92
C TYR A 319 -6.80 -16.20 2.24
N GLN A 320 -6.15 -16.64 3.32
CA GLN A 320 -6.16 -15.95 4.60
C GLN A 320 -5.51 -14.55 4.52
N ASN A 321 -4.46 -14.40 3.70
CA ASN A 321 -3.79 -13.12 3.46
C ASN A 321 -4.66 -12.09 2.71
N ASP A 322 -5.75 -12.49 2.02
CA ASP A 322 -6.75 -11.56 1.45
C ASP A 322 -7.72 -11.01 2.53
N GLY A 323 -7.21 -10.62 3.70
CA GLY A 323 -8.02 -10.18 4.84
C GLY A 323 -8.88 -8.93 4.56
N ASN A 324 -8.45 -8.08 3.63
CA ASN A 324 -9.16 -6.84 3.23
C ASN A 324 -10.29 -7.08 2.22
N ARG A 325 -10.73 -8.33 2.05
CA ARG A 325 -11.87 -8.68 1.20
C ARG A 325 -13.18 -8.10 1.75
N LYS A 326 -14.00 -7.55 0.86
CA LYS A 326 -15.40 -7.19 1.16
C LYS A 326 -16.33 -8.40 0.95
N ALA A 327 -15.91 -9.57 1.41
CA ALA A 327 -16.63 -10.84 1.26
C ALA A 327 -16.35 -11.72 2.50
N PRO A 328 -17.28 -12.61 2.89
CA PRO A 328 -17.06 -13.45 4.06
C PRO A 328 -15.89 -14.42 3.87
N ASN A 329 -15.21 -14.71 4.98
CA ASN A 329 -14.22 -15.77 5.06
C ASN A 329 -14.92 -17.14 5.00
N ILE A 330 -14.80 -17.85 3.88
CA ILE A 330 -15.48 -19.15 3.71
C ILE A 330 -14.80 -20.27 4.49
N LEU A 331 -13.52 -20.13 4.87
CA LEU A 331 -12.85 -21.08 5.78
C LEU A 331 -13.47 -21.00 7.19
N GLU A 332 -13.69 -19.78 7.70
CA GLU A 332 -14.39 -19.57 8.98
C GLU A 332 -15.83 -20.08 8.94
N LYS A 333 -16.55 -19.86 7.83
CA LYS A 333 -17.90 -20.43 7.65
C LYS A 333 -17.88 -21.95 7.62
N ALA A 334 -16.90 -22.57 6.95
CA ALA A 334 -16.75 -24.02 6.90
C ALA A 334 -16.44 -24.63 8.27
N ASN A 335 -15.71 -23.91 9.13
CA ASN A 335 -15.48 -24.33 10.51
C ASN A 335 -16.77 -24.41 11.35
N LYS A 336 -17.80 -23.63 11.00
CA LYS A 336 -19.08 -23.55 11.74
C LYS A 336 -20.17 -24.45 11.16
N LYS A 337 -20.03 -24.91 9.91
CA LYS A 337 -21.06 -25.69 9.20
C LYS A 337 -20.56 -27.10 8.92
N GLN A 338 -21.14 -28.10 9.59
CA GLN A 338 -20.83 -29.52 9.35
C GLN A 338 -21.08 -29.94 7.89
N ASN A 339 -22.13 -29.41 7.25
CA ASN A 339 -22.47 -29.74 5.85
C ASN A 339 -21.59 -29.03 4.81
N GLY A 340 -20.65 -28.17 5.23
CA GLY A 340 -19.80 -27.39 4.36
C GLY A 340 -20.42 -26.09 3.84
N VAL A 341 -19.70 -25.42 2.94
CA VAL A 341 -20.06 -24.12 2.37
C VAL A 341 -19.88 -24.14 0.85
N PRO A 342 -20.87 -23.67 0.07
CA PRO A 342 -20.70 -23.46 -1.36
C PRO A 342 -19.52 -22.55 -1.70
N CYS A 343 -18.70 -23.00 -2.65
CA CYS A 343 -17.52 -22.30 -3.09
C CYS A 343 -17.28 -22.48 -4.60
N PHE A 344 -16.41 -21.63 -5.13
CA PHE A 344 -15.91 -21.68 -6.49
C PHE A 344 -14.39 -21.79 -6.44
N TYR A 345 -13.81 -22.50 -7.40
CA TYR A 345 -12.37 -22.74 -7.43
C TYR A 345 -11.83 -22.90 -8.84
N ILE A 346 -10.51 -22.77 -8.97
CA ILE A 346 -9.75 -22.99 -10.20
C ILE A 346 -8.73 -24.10 -9.94
N THR A 347 -8.54 -24.98 -10.92
CA THR A 347 -7.57 -26.07 -10.85
C THR A 347 -6.48 -25.89 -11.92
N ALA A 348 -5.29 -26.39 -11.62
CA ALA A 348 -4.28 -26.66 -12.64
C ALA A 348 -4.75 -27.81 -13.57
N SER A 349 -4.00 -28.04 -14.66
CA SER A 349 -4.20 -29.21 -15.53
C SER A 349 -4.07 -30.54 -14.77
N SER A 350 -3.26 -30.58 -13.70
CA SER A 350 -3.11 -31.73 -12.81
C SER A 350 -4.30 -31.96 -11.86
N GLY A 351 -5.31 -31.09 -11.85
CA GLY A 351 -6.43 -31.15 -10.89
C GLY A 351 -6.15 -30.49 -9.54
N ARG A 352 -4.90 -30.08 -9.25
CA ARG A 352 -4.54 -29.34 -8.03
C ARG A 352 -5.27 -28.00 -7.96
N ILE A 353 -5.85 -27.66 -6.81
CA ILE A 353 -6.51 -26.36 -6.58
C ILE A 353 -5.45 -25.25 -6.58
N LEU A 354 -5.68 -24.22 -7.40
CA LEU A 354 -4.83 -23.03 -7.50
C LEU A 354 -5.40 -21.85 -6.71
N SER A 355 -6.72 -21.70 -6.70
CA SER A 355 -7.39 -20.60 -6.00
C SER A 355 -8.85 -20.92 -5.78
N PHE A 356 -9.45 -20.34 -4.73
CA PHE A 356 -10.85 -20.55 -4.40
C PHE A 356 -11.47 -19.30 -3.76
N GLY A 357 -12.79 -19.21 -3.82
CA GLY A 357 -13.53 -18.09 -3.26
C GLY A 357 -15.04 -18.31 -3.18
N HIS A 358 -15.73 -17.33 -2.59
CA HIS A 358 -17.15 -17.47 -2.26
C HIS A 358 -18.09 -17.36 -3.47
N THR A 359 -17.67 -16.68 -4.55
CA THR A 359 -18.50 -16.40 -5.74
C THR A 359 -17.69 -16.61 -7.00
N GLY A 360 -18.31 -16.99 -8.12
CA GLY A 360 -17.59 -17.35 -9.36
C GLY A 360 -16.66 -16.29 -9.98
N MET A 361 -16.72 -15.02 -9.56
CA MET A 361 -15.75 -13.97 -9.95
C MET A 361 -15.00 -13.45 -8.71
N PHE A 362 -14.35 -14.35 -7.98
CA PHE A 362 -13.59 -14.06 -6.77
C PHE A 362 -12.24 -13.36 -7.06
N ARG A 363 -11.54 -12.88 -6.02
CA ARG A 363 -10.22 -12.25 -6.17
C ARG A 363 -9.15 -13.31 -6.36
N LEU A 364 -8.20 -13.07 -7.25
CA LEU A 364 -7.06 -13.95 -7.47
C LEU A 364 -5.83 -13.41 -6.72
N ALA A 365 -4.99 -14.31 -6.23
CA ALA A 365 -3.62 -13.98 -5.86
C ALA A 365 -2.82 -13.70 -7.14
N TYR A 366 -1.91 -12.73 -7.10
CA TYR A 366 -0.89 -12.65 -8.14
C TYR A 366 0.05 -13.86 -8.09
N GLN A 367 0.66 -14.19 -9.22
CA GLN A 367 1.57 -15.34 -9.33
C GLN A 367 2.86 -15.14 -8.51
N LYS A 368 3.32 -13.89 -8.42
CA LYS A 368 4.58 -13.52 -7.75
C LYS A 368 4.32 -12.83 -6.42
N THR A 369 5.23 -13.04 -5.48
CA THR A 369 5.27 -12.29 -4.22
C THR A 369 5.90 -10.92 -4.46
N ILE A 370 5.77 -10.00 -3.49
CA ILE A 370 6.51 -8.72 -3.51
C ILE A 370 8.03 -8.96 -3.59
N GLY A 371 8.55 -9.98 -2.92
CA GLY A 371 9.98 -10.29 -2.90
C GLY A 371 10.55 -10.83 -4.22
N ASP A 372 9.72 -11.42 -5.07
CA ASP A 372 10.11 -11.83 -6.43
C ASP A 372 10.44 -10.61 -7.32
N HIS A 373 9.93 -9.43 -6.96
CA HIS A 373 10.20 -8.16 -7.63
C HIS A 373 11.40 -7.41 -7.03
N VAL A 374 12.12 -8.00 -6.08
CA VAL A 374 13.38 -7.46 -5.57
C VAL A 374 14.53 -8.22 -6.26
N PRO A 375 15.51 -7.54 -6.88
CA PRO A 375 16.68 -8.19 -7.46
C PRO A 375 17.40 -9.11 -6.46
N SER A 376 17.91 -10.25 -6.92
CA SER A 376 18.58 -11.25 -6.07
C SER A 376 19.77 -10.69 -5.31
N ASP A 377 20.53 -9.80 -5.95
CA ASP A 377 21.77 -9.25 -5.40
C ASP A 377 21.51 -8.35 -4.19
N LEU A 378 20.29 -7.80 -4.09
CA LEU A 378 19.84 -6.97 -2.96
C LEU A 378 19.25 -7.76 -1.80
N LYS A 379 19.16 -9.09 -1.94
CA LYS A 379 18.64 -10.04 -0.93
C LYS A 379 19.72 -10.98 -0.39
N SER A 380 20.98 -10.78 -0.77
CA SER A 380 22.04 -11.74 -0.47
C SER A 380 22.42 -11.73 1.01
N ASN A 381 22.10 -12.82 1.71
CA ASN A 381 22.49 -13.04 3.12
C ASN A 381 24.00 -13.24 3.33
N ASN A 382 24.78 -13.36 2.25
CA ASN A 382 26.23 -13.58 2.30
C ASN A 382 27.02 -12.27 2.45
N ILE A 383 26.38 -11.12 2.22
CA ILE A 383 27.01 -9.81 2.32
C ILE A 383 26.46 -9.13 3.56
N THR A 384 27.35 -8.70 4.45
CA THR A 384 27.00 -7.77 5.53
C THR A 384 27.17 -6.36 4.99
N ASP A 385 26.06 -5.65 4.83
CA ASP A 385 26.06 -4.23 4.47
C ASP A 385 26.25 -3.34 5.72
N LEU A 386 26.42 -2.04 5.49
CA LEU A 386 26.73 -1.08 6.56
C LEU A 386 25.57 -0.92 7.55
N ALA A 387 24.32 -0.95 7.09
CA ALA A 387 23.15 -0.88 7.96
C ALA A 387 23.05 -2.10 8.89
N THR A 388 23.28 -3.30 8.37
CA THR A 388 23.31 -4.55 9.14
C THR A 388 24.49 -4.55 10.11
N ALA A 389 25.66 -4.06 9.69
CA ALA A 389 26.82 -3.94 10.56
C ALA A 389 26.53 -3.04 11.77
N ILE A 390 25.88 -1.89 11.58
CA ILE A 390 25.60 -0.91 12.63
C ILE A 390 24.42 -1.36 13.52
N PHE A 391 23.30 -1.71 12.90
CA PHE A 391 22.01 -1.93 13.59
C PHE A 391 21.72 -3.39 13.93
N GLY A 392 22.53 -4.33 13.46
CA GLY A 392 22.32 -5.76 13.62
C GLY A 392 21.23 -6.34 12.72
N ASP A 393 20.97 -7.63 12.92
CA ASP A 393 19.92 -8.43 12.28
C ASP A 393 19.26 -9.37 13.31
N THR A 394 18.21 -10.08 12.92
CA THR A 394 17.45 -10.97 13.83
C THR A 394 18.09 -12.33 14.03
N GLU A 395 19.17 -12.66 13.32
CA GLU A 395 19.69 -14.04 13.25
C GLU A 395 21.10 -14.18 13.82
N LYS A 396 22.01 -13.29 13.44
CA LYS A 396 23.45 -13.45 13.55
C LYS A 396 24.15 -12.33 14.31
N ARG A 397 23.59 -11.11 14.32
CA ARG A 397 24.32 -9.92 14.80
C ARG A 397 23.50 -9.02 15.70
N ALA A 398 24.04 -8.74 16.90
CA ALA A 398 23.52 -7.73 17.79
C ALA A 398 23.71 -6.30 17.21
N SER A 399 22.83 -5.39 17.61
CA SER A 399 22.98 -3.96 17.33
C SER A 399 24.19 -3.40 18.10
N ARG A 400 24.94 -2.49 17.48
CA ARG A 400 26.00 -1.70 18.12
C ARG A 400 25.59 -0.26 18.40
N VAL A 401 24.32 0.06 18.15
CA VAL A 401 23.70 1.35 18.42
C VAL A 401 22.43 1.17 19.24
N PHE A 402 22.21 2.06 20.19
CA PHE A 402 21.12 2.02 21.16
C PHE A 402 20.45 3.40 21.19
N PHE A 403 19.16 3.43 20.87
CA PHE A 403 18.39 4.67 20.78
C PHE A 403 17.55 4.83 22.04
N GLU A 404 17.76 5.93 22.75
CA GLU A 404 16.90 6.37 23.85
C GLU A 404 15.68 7.12 23.31
N ASP A 405 14.63 7.19 24.13
CA ASP A 405 13.50 8.07 23.83
C ASP A 405 13.96 9.52 23.84
N ALA A 406 13.49 10.31 22.87
CA ALA A 406 13.72 11.75 22.89
C ALA A 406 12.58 12.44 23.65
N ILE A 407 12.91 13.10 24.76
CA ILE A 407 11.96 13.64 25.73
C ILE A 407 11.73 15.12 25.46
N PHE A 408 10.48 15.57 25.59
CA PHE A 408 10.15 16.98 25.65
C PHE A 408 10.34 17.51 27.08
N ASP A 409 11.13 18.56 27.23
CA ASP A 409 11.47 19.17 28.52
C ASP A 409 10.63 20.44 28.77
N GLY A 410 9.32 20.24 28.91
CA GLY A 410 8.36 21.33 29.15
C GLY A 410 6.99 20.80 29.54
N GLU A 411 6.05 21.70 29.80
CA GLU A 411 4.69 21.32 30.19
C GLU A 411 3.93 20.69 29.00
N PRO A 412 3.48 19.42 29.07
CA PRO A 412 2.86 18.71 27.95
C PRO A 412 1.73 19.46 27.26
N GLN A 413 0.82 20.07 28.04
CA GLN A 413 -0.34 20.79 27.50
C GLN A 413 0.05 22.01 26.66
N SER A 414 1.18 22.64 26.97
CA SER A 414 1.70 23.77 26.19
C SER A 414 2.11 23.35 24.77
N ALA A 415 2.52 22.10 24.58
CA ALA A 415 3.03 21.58 23.32
C ALA A 415 1.97 20.90 22.46
N LEU A 416 0.81 20.53 22.99
CA LEU A 416 -0.24 19.82 22.23
C LEU A 416 -1.17 20.76 21.47
N LEU A 417 -1.52 20.37 20.25
CA LEU A 417 -2.67 20.91 19.52
C LEU A 417 -3.96 20.26 20.02
N LYS A 418 -5.12 20.89 19.75
CA LYS A 418 -6.42 20.28 20.03
C LYS A 418 -6.58 18.99 19.21
N THR A 419 -7.26 17.99 19.79
CA THR A 419 -7.64 16.78 19.05
C THR A 419 -8.52 17.14 17.86
N ASP A 420 -8.20 16.60 16.69
CA ASP A 420 -9.02 16.79 15.50
C ASP A 420 -9.14 15.52 14.63
N ILE A 421 -10.07 15.57 13.68
CA ILE A 421 -10.31 14.54 12.68
C ILE A 421 -9.42 14.85 11.47
N PRO A 422 -8.43 14.02 11.12
CA PRO A 422 -7.63 14.23 9.92
C PRO A 422 -8.39 13.82 8.66
N LYS A 423 -8.04 14.43 7.52
CA LYS A 423 -8.52 14.02 6.19
C LYS A 423 -8.24 12.54 5.93
N ILE A 424 -9.17 11.87 5.23
CA ILE A 424 -9.04 10.45 4.90
C ILE A 424 -7.77 10.21 4.06
N LEU A 425 -6.90 9.34 4.58
CA LEU A 425 -5.70 8.89 3.89
C LEU A 425 -6.02 7.67 3.02
N SER A 426 -5.76 7.78 1.71
CA SER A 426 -5.88 6.62 0.82
C SER A 426 -4.75 5.63 1.05
N GLY A 427 -5.09 4.38 1.35
CA GLY A 427 -4.12 3.29 1.44
C GLY A 427 -3.68 2.74 0.07
N PRO A 428 -2.50 2.09 -0.01
CA PRO A 428 -2.10 1.37 -1.21
C PRO A 428 -3.10 0.26 -1.55
N LYS A 429 -3.62 0.25 -2.78
CA LYS A 429 -4.44 -0.85 -3.30
C LYS A 429 -3.57 -1.77 -4.15
N PRO A 430 -3.70 -3.10 -4.05
CA PRO A 430 -3.03 -4.05 -4.94
C PRO A 430 -3.19 -3.79 -6.45
N THR A 431 -4.25 -3.10 -6.83
CA THR A 431 -4.53 -2.71 -8.22
C THR A 431 -3.83 -1.42 -8.66
N CYS A 432 -3.19 -0.70 -7.73
CA CYS A 432 -2.35 0.48 -7.98
C CYS A 432 -0.87 0.09 -8.18
N PHE A 433 -0.62 -1.04 -8.82
CA PHE A 433 0.72 -1.60 -9.03
C PHE A 433 1.66 -0.64 -9.78
N GLN A 434 1.13 0.25 -10.61
CA GLN A 434 1.91 1.14 -11.47
C GLN A 434 2.66 2.23 -10.69
N HIS A 435 2.27 2.47 -9.43
CA HIS A 435 3.00 3.31 -8.49
C HIS A 435 4.15 2.56 -7.80
N TYR A 436 4.08 1.23 -7.69
CA TYR A 436 4.98 0.42 -6.85
C TYR A 436 5.99 -0.37 -7.67
N LEU A 437 5.68 -0.67 -8.93
CA LEU A 437 6.58 -1.32 -9.87
C LEU A 437 7.15 -0.30 -10.85
N GLU A 438 8.41 -0.48 -11.23
CA GLU A 438 9.03 0.27 -12.32
C GLU A 438 8.31 -0.04 -13.64
N GLN A 439 7.95 1.00 -14.38
CA GLN A 439 7.31 0.88 -15.69
C GLN A 439 8.37 1.22 -16.74
N LYS A 440 8.81 0.22 -17.50
CA LYS A 440 9.81 0.42 -18.56
C LYS A 440 9.17 1.15 -19.75
N PRO A 441 9.95 1.80 -20.63
CA PRO A 441 9.43 2.47 -21.83
C PRO A 441 8.45 1.62 -22.66
N GLU A 442 8.72 0.33 -22.77
CA GLU A 442 7.85 -0.63 -23.48
C GLU A 442 6.45 -0.73 -22.86
N ASN A 443 6.36 -0.68 -21.51
CA ASN A 443 5.09 -0.71 -20.79
C ASN A 443 4.26 0.56 -20.98
N LEU A 444 4.92 1.68 -21.29
CA LEU A 444 4.30 2.99 -21.44
C LEU A 444 3.82 3.27 -22.87
N LYS A 445 4.33 2.55 -23.88
CA LYS A 445 4.03 2.77 -25.30
C LYS A 445 2.52 2.79 -25.61
N ASN A 446 1.75 1.89 -24.99
CA ASN A 446 0.31 1.77 -25.15
C ASN A 446 -0.44 2.05 -23.84
N HIS A 447 0.05 3.00 -23.04
CA HIS A 447 -0.56 3.34 -21.75
C HIS A 447 -2.08 3.56 -21.85
N PRO A 448 -2.90 3.03 -20.91
CA PRO A 448 -2.53 2.21 -19.75
C PRO A 448 -2.56 0.68 -20.01
N LYS A 449 -2.64 0.24 -21.27
CA LYS A 449 -2.98 -1.15 -21.61
C LYS A 449 -1.88 -2.15 -21.26
N GLU A 450 -0.62 -1.78 -21.47
CA GLU A 450 0.55 -2.67 -21.34
C GLU A 450 1.36 -2.45 -20.04
N LEU A 451 0.75 -1.81 -19.04
CA LEU A 451 1.41 -1.55 -17.77
C LEU A 451 1.78 -2.87 -17.07
N ALA A 452 3.01 -2.92 -16.57
CA ALA A 452 3.51 -4.04 -15.79
C ALA A 452 2.85 -4.08 -14.42
N HIS A 453 2.39 -5.26 -14.01
CA HIS A 453 1.79 -5.53 -12.69
C HIS A 453 2.49 -6.69 -11.99
N TYR A 454 1.98 -7.16 -10.86
CA TYR A 454 2.63 -8.18 -10.02
C TYR A 454 2.69 -9.60 -10.64
N ASN A 455 2.25 -9.82 -11.89
CA ASN A 455 2.63 -11.03 -12.64
C ASN A 455 3.81 -10.78 -13.60
N SER A 456 4.15 -9.53 -13.88
CA SER A 456 5.25 -9.11 -14.77
C SER A 456 6.63 -9.28 -14.10
N ASN A 457 7.72 -9.16 -14.87
CA ASN A 457 9.11 -9.23 -14.39
C ASN A 457 9.69 -7.81 -14.22
N ASN A 458 8.99 -6.97 -13.46
CA ASN A 458 9.42 -5.59 -13.21
C ASN A 458 9.79 -5.42 -11.74
N PRO A 459 10.91 -4.75 -11.42
CA PRO A 459 11.31 -4.58 -10.04
C PRO A 459 10.37 -3.61 -9.29
N VAL A 460 10.35 -3.71 -7.97
CA VAL A 460 9.77 -2.66 -7.12
C VAL A 460 10.59 -1.38 -7.24
N ARG A 461 9.93 -0.21 -7.11
CA ARG A 461 10.58 1.10 -7.27
C ARG A 461 11.58 1.46 -6.16
N GLY A 462 11.60 0.74 -5.05
CA GLY A 462 12.53 0.96 -3.94
C GLY A 462 11.90 1.56 -2.69
N TYR A 463 12.60 2.49 -2.04
CA TYR A 463 12.27 2.97 -0.71
C TYR A 463 11.21 4.06 -0.76
N LYS A 464 10.03 3.77 -0.21
CA LYS A 464 8.92 4.73 -0.15
C LYS A 464 9.20 5.83 0.88
N LEU A 465 9.31 7.07 0.43
CA LEU A 465 9.42 8.25 1.29
C LEU A 465 8.25 9.20 1.04
N TYR A 466 8.00 10.09 1.98
CA TYR A 466 6.91 11.08 1.91
C TYR A 466 7.48 12.46 1.64
N TRP A 467 6.79 13.22 0.79
CA TRP A 467 7.14 14.61 0.52
C TRP A 467 6.98 15.47 1.79
N HIS A 468 7.86 16.45 1.96
CA HIS A 468 7.54 17.58 2.82
C HIS A 468 6.39 18.37 2.20
N ARG A 469 5.45 18.79 3.04
CA ARG A 469 4.23 19.49 2.64
C ARG A 469 3.90 20.52 3.70
N THR A 470 3.31 21.62 3.28
CA THR A 470 2.77 22.62 4.21
C THR A 470 1.55 22.02 4.90
N PRO A 471 1.48 21.99 6.24
CA PRO A 471 0.43 21.30 7.00
C PRO A 471 -0.87 22.10 7.07
N GLU A 472 -1.27 22.77 6.00
CA GLU A 472 -2.50 23.55 5.93
C GLU A 472 -3.70 22.65 5.62
N GLY A 473 -4.72 22.71 6.48
CA GLY A 473 -5.97 21.96 6.32
C GLY A 473 -5.73 20.45 6.30
N TRP A 474 -4.94 19.95 7.25
CA TRP A 474 -4.81 18.50 7.45
C TRP A 474 -6.08 17.93 8.10
N GLU A 475 -6.85 18.78 8.78
CA GLU A 475 -8.16 18.53 9.36
C GLU A 475 -9.20 18.29 8.27
N GLU A 476 -10.13 17.38 8.57
CA GLU A 476 -11.28 17.10 7.74
C GLU A 476 -12.33 18.20 7.89
N ILE A 477 -12.96 18.57 6.79
CA ILE A 477 -13.98 19.63 6.76
C ILE A 477 -15.39 19.06 6.63
N GLU A 478 -15.51 17.79 6.27
CA GLU A 478 -16.78 17.12 6.03
C GLU A 478 -16.74 15.65 6.45
N ILE A 479 -17.84 15.17 7.01
CA ILE A 479 -17.97 13.78 7.43
C ILE A 479 -19.23 13.16 6.83
N SER A 480 -19.18 11.85 6.54
CA SER A 480 -20.31 11.13 5.94
C SER A 480 -20.69 9.92 6.75
N TYR A 481 -21.94 9.89 7.21
CA TYR A 481 -22.54 8.79 7.93
C TYR A 481 -23.38 7.91 7.01
N ASP A 482 -23.46 6.62 7.33
CA ASP A 482 -24.58 5.79 6.89
C ASP A 482 -25.85 6.30 7.58
N GLU A 483 -26.94 6.45 6.82
CA GLU A 483 -28.19 7.03 7.31
C GLU A 483 -28.71 6.30 8.56
N LYS A 484 -28.68 4.96 8.57
CA LYS A 484 -29.14 4.18 9.72
C LYS A 484 -28.29 4.48 10.96
N LYS A 485 -26.97 4.49 10.80
CA LYS A 485 -26.04 4.79 11.90
C LYS A 485 -26.17 6.24 12.40
N PHE A 486 -26.48 7.18 11.52
CA PHE A 486 -26.72 8.57 11.91
C PHE A 486 -27.96 8.69 12.81
N TYR A 487 -29.06 8.01 12.48
CA TYR A 487 -30.24 8.00 13.34
C TYR A 487 -29.99 7.27 14.67
N GLU A 488 -29.19 6.20 14.68
CA GLU A 488 -28.75 5.55 15.93
C GLU A 488 -27.92 6.49 16.81
N LEU A 489 -27.05 7.31 16.21
CA LEU A 489 -26.28 8.35 16.92
C LEU A 489 -27.23 9.38 17.57
N LEU A 490 -28.18 9.91 16.81
CA LEU A 490 -29.16 10.87 17.32
C LEU A 490 -29.95 10.30 18.52
N GLY A 491 -30.37 9.04 18.42
CA GLY A 491 -31.07 8.33 19.49
C GLY A 491 -30.22 8.17 20.76
N LYS A 492 -28.94 7.82 20.63
CA LYS A 492 -28.02 7.66 21.77
C LYS A 492 -27.88 8.95 22.59
N TYR A 493 -27.76 10.09 21.91
CA TYR A 493 -27.53 11.39 22.55
C TYR A 493 -28.82 12.21 22.76
N GLN A 494 -29.99 11.63 22.44
CA GLN A 494 -31.31 12.26 22.60
C GLN A 494 -31.41 13.63 21.90
N ILE A 495 -30.82 13.74 20.71
CA ILE A 495 -30.75 14.97 19.92
C ILE A 495 -31.62 14.83 18.67
N ASN A 496 -32.15 15.95 18.17
CA ASN A 496 -32.98 15.93 16.98
C ASN A 496 -32.15 16.16 15.71
N LYS A 497 -32.61 15.60 14.59
CA LYS A 497 -32.02 15.89 13.28
C LYS A 497 -31.97 17.40 12.98
N LYS A 498 -32.95 18.16 13.49
CA LYS A 498 -33.02 19.62 13.35
C LYS A 498 -31.77 20.33 13.87
N ASP A 499 -31.12 19.80 14.90
CA ASP A 499 -29.91 20.37 15.49
C ASP A 499 -28.71 20.23 14.54
N PHE A 500 -28.70 19.20 13.69
CA PHE A 500 -27.70 19.01 12.64
C PHE A 500 -28.08 19.66 11.30
N GLN A 501 -29.35 20.02 11.11
CA GLN A 501 -29.89 20.49 9.83
C GLN A 501 -29.10 21.65 9.20
N PRO A 502 -28.59 22.65 9.95
CA PRO A 502 -27.78 23.73 9.39
C PRO A 502 -26.44 23.26 8.79
N TYR A 503 -25.98 22.08 9.17
CA TYR A 503 -24.66 21.55 8.82
C TYR A 503 -24.75 20.40 7.82
N ILE A 504 -25.95 19.91 7.48
CA ILE A 504 -26.14 18.86 6.48
C ILE A 504 -25.88 19.44 5.09
N LEU A 505 -24.85 18.91 4.41
CA LEU A 505 -24.43 19.30 3.07
C LEU A 505 -25.17 18.52 1.98
N GLU A 506 -25.38 17.22 2.20
CA GLU A 506 -26.01 16.32 1.22
C GLU A 506 -26.69 15.14 1.93
N GLU A 507 -27.87 14.76 1.45
CA GLU A 507 -28.55 13.51 1.81
C GLU A 507 -28.84 12.71 0.55
N LYS A 508 -28.03 11.69 0.28
CA LYS A 508 -28.14 10.90 -0.95
C LYS A 508 -27.63 9.49 -0.74
N ASN A 509 -28.27 8.52 -1.42
CA ASN A 509 -27.84 7.13 -1.44
C ASN A 509 -27.66 6.52 -0.02
N LYS A 510 -28.59 6.81 0.91
CA LYS A 510 -28.53 6.38 2.32
C LYS A 510 -27.29 6.88 3.05
N LYS A 511 -26.76 8.04 2.66
CA LYS A 511 -25.68 8.72 3.34
C LYS A 511 -26.07 10.14 3.67
N ILE A 512 -25.66 10.58 4.85
CA ILE A 512 -25.84 11.94 5.33
C ILE A 512 -24.44 12.55 5.47
N LYS A 513 -24.20 13.63 4.74
CA LYS A 513 -22.94 14.35 4.72
C LYS A 513 -23.08 15.63 5.52
N ILE A 514 -22.15 15.90 6.42
CA ILE A 514 -22.21 17.00 7.38
C ILE A 514 -20.92 17.81 7.30
N SER A 515 -21.05 19.13 7.34
CA SER A 515 -19.95 20.08 7.48
C SER A 515 -19.41 20.06 8.91
N LEU A 516 -18.09 19.95 9.05
CA LEU A 516 -17.39 20.10 10.32
C LEU A 516 -17.03 21.57 10.62
N ASN A 517 -17.14 22.44 9.61
CA ASN A 517 -16.89 23.87 9.76
C ASN A 517 -17.97 24.52 10.62
N ASN A 518 -17.55 25.32 11.61
CA ASN A 518 -18.42 26.12 12.49
C ASN A 518 -19.45 25.28 13.27
N LEU A 519 -19.14 24.02 13.58
CA LEU A 519 -19.96 23.21 14.49
C LEU A 519 -19.92 23.79 15.92
N PRO A 520 -21.07 23.97 16.58
CA PRO A 520 -21.13 24.26 18.01
C PRO A 520 -20.39 23.18 18.82
N ASP A 521 -19.73 23.56 19.90
CA ASP A 521 -18.85 22.66 20.68
C ASP A 521 -19.57 21.39 21.16
N ASN A 522 -20.84 21.50 21.56
CA ASN A 522 -21.66 20.35 21.96
C ASN A 522 -21.85 19.36 20.79
N ILE A 523 -22.18 19.84 19.59
CA ILE A 523 -22.36 18.99 18.39
C ILE A 523 -21.00 18.42 17.96
N ARG A 524 -19.95 19.23 18.01
CA ARG A 524 -18.59 18.80 17.66
C ARG A 524 -18.12 17.64 18.56
N GLN A 525 -18.40 17.71 19.86
CA GLN A 525 -18.09 16.63 20.80
C GLN A 525 -18.84 15.32 20.45
N ILE A 526 -20.13 15.42 20.11
CA ILE A 526 -20.94 14.27 19.67
C ILE A 526 -20.33 13.64 18.40
N VAL A 527 -19.92 14.46 17.43
CA VAL A 527 -19.23 13.98 16.22
C VAL A 527 -17.94 13.25 16.59
N PHE A 528 -17.10 13.79 17.49
CA PHE A 528 -15.87 13.15 17.94
C PHE A 528 -16.08 11.81 18.65
N GLU A 529 -17.12 11.70 19.46
CA GLU A 529 -17.48 10.46 20.15
C GLU A 529 -18.10 9.42 19.21
N SER A 530 -18.61 9.88 18.06
CA SER A 530 -19.17 8.99 17.04
C SER A 530 -18.11 8.24 16.22
N ILE A 531 -16.88 8.79 16.14
CA ILE A 531 -15.78 8.22 15.35
C ILE A 531 -15.33 6.89 15.94
N GLY A 532 -15.24 5.86 15.12
CA GLY A 532 -15.00 4.47 15.49
C GLY A 532 -16.27 3.68 15.82
N ILE A 533 -17.41 4.34 16.04
CA ILE A 533 -18.67 3.71 16.46
C ILE A 533 -19.72 3.82 15.34
N TYR A 534 -20.17 5.04 15.06
CA TYR A 534 -21.20 5.35 14.07
C TYR A 534 -20.59 5.77 12.73
N GLU A 535 -19.40 6.34 12.76
CA GLU A 535 -18.55 6.60 11.59
C GLU A 535 -17.25 5.79 11.74
N THR A 536 -16.80 5.11 10.69
CA THR A 536 -15.69 4.13 10.80
C THR A 536 -14.55 4.39 9.81
N GLN A 537 -14.65 5.44 9.00
CA GLN A 537 -13.64 5.79 8.00
C GLN A 537 -12.59 6.74 8.57
N HIS A 538 -12.98 7.62 9.48
CA HIS A 538 -12.09 8.59 10.08
C HIS A 538 -11.43 8.06 11.35
N THR A 539 -10.37 8.78 11.74
CA THR A 539 -9.69 8.59 13.01
C THR A 539 -9.63 9.92 13.75
N LYS A 540 -8.94 9.96 14.87
CA LYS A 540 -8.69 11.16 15.67
C LYS A 540 -7.21 11.22 15.98
N LEU A 541 -6.65 12.42 16.08
CA LEU A 541 -5.28 12.59 16.51
C LEU A 541 -5.06 13.92 17.24
N THR A 542 -4.11 13.91 18.16
CA THR A 542 -3.67 15.05 18.97
C THR A 542 -2.16 15.26 18.71
N PRO A 543 -1.77 16.07 17.71
CA PRO A 543 -0.37 16.33 17.41
C PRO A 543 0.29 17.24 18.45
N VAL A 544 1.63 17.20 18.53
CA VAL A 544 2.41 18.30 19.09
C VAL A 544 2.58 19.42 18.06
N LYS A 545 2.71 20.65 18.55
CA LYS A 545 2.85 21.89 17.78
C LYS A 545 4.17 21.91 16.99
N GLU A 546 4.17 22.71 15.93
CA GLU A 546 5.40 23.15 15.29
C GLU A 546 6.27 23.93 16.29
N GLY A 547 7.58 23.77 16.21
CA GLY A 547 8.56 24.39 17.09
C GLY A 547 8.90 23.59 18.35
N THR A 548 8.08 22.59 18.73
CA THR A 548 8.37 21.71 19.87
C THR A 548 9.69 20.98 19.66
N THR A 549 10.55 20.99 20.69
CA THR A 549 11.89 20.41 20.64
C THR A 549 12.04 19.27 21.63
N PHE A 550 12.52 18.13 21.15
CA PHE A 550 12.78 16.93 21.95
C PHE A 550 14.29 16.70 22.06
N ARG A 551 14.74 16.17 23.20
CA ARG A 551 16.15 15.82 23.44
C ARG A 551 16.28 14.32 23.65
N GLY A 552 17.12 13.67 22.85
CA GLY A 552 17.36 12.23 22.92
C GLY A 552 18.83 11.88 22.79
N ARG A 553 19.18 10.60 22.88
CA ARG A 553 20.55 10.13 22.81
C ARG A 553 20.66 8.82 22.04
N ILE A 554 21.71 8.69 21.24
CA ILE A 554 22.14 7.44 20.61
C ILE A 554 23.45 7.02 21.27
N ARG A 555 23.48 5.91 21.99
CA ARG A 555 24.73 5.28 22.45
C ARG A 555 25.24 4.35 21.36
N PHE A 556 26.56 4.24 21.21
CA PHE A 556 27.16 3.33 20.23
C PHE A 556 28.46 2.72 20.73
N GLU A 557 28.79 1.53 20.23
CA GLU A 557 29.96 0.77 20.63
C GLU A 557 30.73 0.22 19.42
N ASN A 558 32.06 0.31 19.49
CA ASN A 558 32.98 -0.27 18.52
C ASN A 558 32.67 0.07 17.04
N LEU A 559 32.23 1.28 16.73
CA LEU A 559 31.99 1.71 15.36
C LEU A 559 33.30 2.11 14.66
N SER A 560 33.46 1.76 13.39
CA SER A 560 34.58 2.25 12.57
C SER A 560 34.39 3.72 12.17
N ASN A 561 35.43 4.31 11.56
CA ASN A 561 35.31 5.67 10.99
C ASN A 561 34.17 5.74 9.95
N VAL A 562 34.03 4.71 9.11
CA VAL A 562 33.02 4.63 8.05
C VAL A 562 31.62 4.45 8.65
N GLU A 563 31.48 3.58 9.65
CA GLU A 563 30.20 3.30 10.30
C GLU A 563 29.67 4.52 11.08
N LEU A 564 30.53 5.16 11.88
CA LEU A 564 30.18 6.40 12.57
C LEU A 564 29.92 7.53 11.57
N GLY A 565 30.69 7.59 10.49
CA GLY A 565 30.48 8.50 9.38
C GLY A 565 29.11 8.38 8.73
N ALA A 566 28.64 7.15 8.49
CA ALA A 566 27.32 6.89 7.92
C ALA A 566 26.18 7.36 8.84
N LEU A 567 26.29 7.14 10.16
CA LEU A 567 25.33 7.65 11.13
C LEU A 567 25.29 9.18 11.13
N LEU A 568 26.45 9.83 11.21
CA LEU A 568 26.53 11.29 11.20
C LEU A 568 26.05 11.87 9.88
N PHE A 569 26.34 11.23 8.74
CA PHE A 569 25.90 11.67 7.42
C PHE A 569 24.37 11.73 7.29
N VAL A 570 23.65 10.81 7.94
CA VAL A 570 22.19 10.81 7.92
C VAL A 570 21.55 11.59 9.07
N LEU A 571 22.26 11.86 10.17
CA LEU A 571 21.77 12.66 11.28
C LEU A 571 21.97 14.17 11.05
N ASP A 572 23.12 14.54 10.48
CA ASP A 572 23.54 15.90 10.20
C ASP A 572 23.30 16.22 8.72
N LEU A 573 22.02 16.37 8.37
CA LEU A 573 21.62 16.64 6.99
C LEU A 573 22.09 18.04 6.53
N PRO A 574 22.40 18.21 5.23
CA PRO A 574 22.65 19.53 4.64
C PRO A 574 21.53 20.54 4.89
N GLU A 575 21.87 21.82 4.77
CA GLU A 575 20.90 22.92 4.91
C GLU A 575 19.67 22.71 4.01
N ASN A 576 18.49 23.05 4.54
CA ASN A 576 17.17 22.90 3.91
C ASN A 576 16.66 21.46 3.77
N LEU A 577 17.43 20.45 4.18
CA LEU A 577 16.94 19.08 4.24
C LEU A 577 16.39 18.76 5.63
N ALA A 578 15.31 18.01 5.68
CA ALA A 578 14.66 17.59 6.93
C ALA A 578 14.27 16.11 6.88
N HIS A 579 14.02 15.54 8.06
CA HIS A 579 13.52 14.19 8.18
C HIS A 579 12.00 14.13 8.22
N LYS A 580 11.44 12.96 7.89
CA LYS A 580 10.01 12.65 8.07
C LYS A 580 9.77 11.55 9.09
N LEU A 581 9.12 11.90 10.19
CA LEU A 581 8.85 11.04 11.34
C LEU A 581 7.36 10.99 11.68
N GLY A 582 6.92 9.93 12.37
CA GLY A 582 5.55 9.82 12.89
C GLY A 582 4.48 9.48 11.86
N MET A 583 3.23 9.58 12.29
CA MET A 583 2.01 9.39 11.51
C MET A 583 1.60 10.70 10.82
N GLY A 584 0.59 10.64 9.94
CA GLY A 584 0.08 11.84 9.26
C GLY A 584 1.03 12.44 8.20
N LYS A 585 2.15 11.77 7.87
CA LYS A 585 3.10 12.20 6.81
C LYS A 585 2.41 12.62 5.49
N PRO A 586 1.39 11.90 4.99
CA PRO A 586 0.73 12.30 3.75
C PRO A 586 -0.10 13.59 3.86
N LEU A 587 -0.37 14.09 5.07
CA LEU A 587 -1.07 15.36 5.31
C LEU A 587 -0.09 16.52 5.54
N GLY A 588 1.21 16.23 5.59
CA GLY A 588 2.26 17.22 5.84
C GLY A 588 2.85 17.19 7.25
N LEU A 589 2.24 16.45 8.18
CA LEU A 589 2.78 16.30 9.54
C LEU A 589 4.15 15.61 9.57
N GLY A 590 4.90 15.86 10.64
CA GLY A 590 6.08 15.10 11.04
C GLY A 590 7.37 15.42 10.29
N SER A 591 7.50 16.62 9.72
CA SER A 591 8.80 17.15 9.29
C SER A 591 9.61 17.56 10.53
N VAL A 592 10.85 17.08 10.67
CA VAL A 592 11.71 17.36 11.83
C VAL A 592 13.15 17.69 11.41
N GLU A 593 13.77 18.61 12.11
CA GLU A 593 15.20 18.90 12.05
C GLU A 593 15.91 18.14 13.19
N ILE A 594 17.07 17.55 12.91
CA ILE A 594 17.91 16.89 13.92
C ILE A 594 19.26 17.59 13.96
N LYS A 595 19.72 17.94 15.16
CA LYS A 595 21.06 18.48 15.40
C LYS A 595 21.84 17.51 16.29
N PRO A 596 22.79 16.75 15.73
CA PRO A 596 23.59 15.80 16.50
C PRO A 596 24.81 16.46 17.15
N THR A 597 25.12 16.05 18.38
CA THR A 597 26.38 16.39 19.07
C THR A 597 27.10 15.11 19.49
N LEU A 598 28.29 14.88 18.93
CA LEU A 598 29.07 13.67 19.13
C LEU A 598 29.98 13.75 20.35
N TYR A 599 30.01 12.66 21.11
CA TYR A 599 30.88 12.45 22.27
C TYR A 599 31.58 11.09 22.14
N ILE A 600 32.90 11.07 22.20
CA ILE A 600 33.72 9.85 22.05
C ILE A 600 34.35 9.51 23.40
N SER A 601 34.09 8.30 23.88
CA SER A 601 34.61 7.79 25.14
C SER A 601 36.05 7.29 24.99
N ASP A 602 36.90 7.72 25.91
CA ASP A 602 38.22 7.10 26.10
C ASP A 602 38.04 5.93 27.07
N ARG A 603 37.77 4.75 26.50
CA ARG A 603 37.52 3.54 27.29
C ARG A 603 38.72 3.16 28.14
N GLU A 604 39.94 3.37 27.67
CA GLU A 604 41.14 3.04 28.44
C GLU A 604 41.23 3.92 29.68
N LYS A 605 41.04 5.24 29.53
CA LYS A 605 41.03 6.18 30.66
C LYS A 605 39.88 5.91 31.63
N ARG A 606 38.68 5.64 31.11
CA ARG A 606 37.48 5.31 31.89
C ARG A 606 37.68 4.14 32.85
N TYR A 607 38.40 3.09 32.42
CA TYR A 607 38.67 1.93 33.27
C TYR A 607 39.90 2.11 34.18
N LYS A 608 40.75 3.12 33.93
CA LYS A 608 41.92 3.45 34.77
C LYS A 608 41.63 4.48 35.86
N ASP A 609 40.62 5.34 35.67
CA ASP A 609 40.28 6.42 36.59
C ASP A 609 38.76 6.46 36.83
N LEU A 610 38.36 6.29 38.10
CA LEU A 610 36.95 6.29 38.54
C LEU A 610 36.22 7.59 38.19
N PHE A 611 36.93 8.71 38.17
CA PHE A 611 36.36 10.03 37.87
C PHE A 611 36.43 10.37 36.38
N SER A 612 37.11 9.55 35.57
CA SER A 612 37.14 9.73 34.13
C SER A 612 35.73 9.57 33.56
N GLU A 613 35.27 10.58 32.85
CA GLU A 613 33.91 10.68 32.29
C GLU A 613 32.77 10.77 33.32
N TRP A 614 33.08 10.93 34.63
CA TRP A 614 32.06 11.05 35.68
C TRP A 614 31.18 12.29 35.51
N ALA A 615 31.80 13.41 35.13
CA ALA A 615 31.13 14.66 34.79
C ALA A 615 30.61 14.71 33.33
N GLY A 616 30.74 13.61 32.59
CA GLY A 616 30.46 13.53 31.15
C GLY A 616 31.72 13.48 30.29
N ILE A 617 31.50 13.29 28.99
CA ILE A 617 32.56 13.23 27.97
C ILE A 617 32.67 14.61 27.30
N GLU A 618 33.88 15.01 26.90
CA GLU A 618 34.06 16.21 26.09
C GLU A 618 33.48 16.04 24.68
N LYS A 619 32.91 17.11 24.13
CA LYS A 619 32.37 17.12 22.78
C LYS A 619 33.49 16.87 21.78
N SER A 620 33.25 15.98 20.81
CA SER A 620 34.18 15.75 19.70
C SER A 620 34.31 17.00 18.82
N ALA A 621 35.54 17.37 18.49
CA ALA A 621 35.84 18.55 17.67
C ALA A 621 35.63 18.33 16.16
N ASP A 622 35.58 17.09 15.67
CA ASP A 622 35.67 16.80 14.24
C ASP A 622 34.67 15.73 13.75
N ASN A 623 33.41 16.13 13.59
CA ASN A 623 32.38 15.31 12.95
C ASN A 623 32.65 15.11 11.44
N ASN A 624 33.34 16.07 10.80
CA ASN A 624 33.52 16.11 9.35
C ASN A 624 34.51 15.04 8.87
N LYS A 625 35.53 14.71 9.65
CA LYS A 625 36.43 13.57 9.38
C LYS A 625 35.66 12.26 9.17
N PHE A 626 34.69 11.96 10.03
CA PHE A 626 33.92 10.72 9.94
C PHE A 626 33.01 10.71 8.69
N LYS A 627 32.28 11.80 8.44
CA LYS A 627 31.46 11.93 7.23
C LYS A 627 32.30 11.77 5.95
N LYS A 628 33.48 12.38 5.91
CA LYS A 628 34.42 12.26 4.79
C LYS A 628 34.93 10.82 4.61
N ALA A 629 35.25 10.12 5.70
CA ALA A 629 35.65 8.72 5.64
C ALA A 629 34.54 7.83 5.05
N PHE A 630 33.28 8.09 5.40
CA PHE A 630 32.14 7.42 4.80
C PHE A 630 31.96 7.75 3.31
N GLU A 631 32.05 9.03 2.92
CA GLU A 631 31.96 9.42 1.50
C GLU A 631 33.09 8.78 0.68
N ASP A 632 34.34 8.88 1.12
CA ASP A 632 35.51 8.27 0.45
C ASP A 632 35.33 6.75 0.30
N TYR A 633 34.77 6.07 1.32
CA TYR A 633 34.44 4.64 1.27
C TYR A 633 33.41 4.31 0.19
N MET A 634 32.33 5.10 0.11
CA MET A 634 31.27 4.91 -0.88
C MET A 634 31.71 5.18 -2.32
N HIS A 635 32.67 6.08 -2.51
CA HIS A 635 33.25 6.35 -3.83
C HIS A 635 34.25 5.29 -4.31
N ASN A 636 34.72 4.39 -3.44
CA ASN A 636 35.66 3.31 -3.79
C ASN A 636 36.86 3.79 -4.64
N ASN A 637 37.43 4.96 -4.32
CA ASN A 637 38.51 5.65 -5.04
C ASN A 637 38.16 6.27 -6.42
N GLU A 638 36.88 6.40 -6.77
CA GLU A 638 36.43 7.15 -7.97
C GLU A 638 36.22 8.66 -7.69
N LYS A 639 35.74 9.42 -8.69
CA LYS A 639 35.59 10.89 -8.62
C LYS A 639 34.89 11.34 -7.33
N LYS A 640 35.62 12.15 -6.55
CA LYS A 640 35.22 12.76 -5.27
C LYS A 640 34.23 13.93 -5.44
N GLN A 641 33.06 13.67 -6.01
CA GLN A 641 31.91 14.57 -5.87
C GLN A 641 31.17 14.24 -4.57
N SER A 642 30.38 15.16 -4.00
CA SER A 642 29.57 14.80 -2.82
C SER A 642 28.62 13.65 -3.12
N LEU A 643 28.37 12.77 -2.15
CA LEU A 643 27.40 11.68 -2.29
C LEU A 643 26.01 12.20 -2.68
N TRP A 644 25.63 13.38 -2.19
CA TRP A 644 24.35 14.03 -2.53
C TRP A 644 24.19 14.37 -4.02
N GLU A 645 25.27 14.37 -4.79
CA GLU A 645 25.24 14.67 -6.23
C GLU A 645 25.17 13.42 -7.13
N VAL A 646 25.26 12.22 -6.55
CA VAL A 646 25.04 10.96 -7.27
C VAL A 646 23.58 10.84 -7.69
N SER A 647 23.32 10.37 -8.92
CA SER A 647 21.97 10.35 -9.52
C SER A 647 20.88 9.79 -8.60
N ARG A 648 21.16 8.70 -7.88
CA ARG A 648 20.20 8.09 -6.95
C ARG A 648 19.94 8.95 -5.70
N LEU A 649 20.99 9.58 -5.15
CA LEU A 649 20.86 10.41 -3.95
C LEU A 649 20.32 11.81 -4.25
N LYS A 650 20.33 12.25 -5.51
CA LYS A 650 19.54 13.40 -5.95
C LYS A 650 18.04 13.18 -5.76
N GLU A 651 17.56 11.97 -6.02
CA GLU A 651 16.16 11.62 -5.75
C GLU A 651 15.85 11.68 -4.24
N LEU A 652 16.78 11.23 -3.39
CA LEU A 652 16.65 11.33 -1.93
C LEU A 652 16.66 12.78 -1.48
N LYS A 653 17.64 13.56 -1.94
CA LYS A 653 17.78 15.00 -1.65
C LYS A 653 16.50 15.75 -1.98
N GLN A 654 15.92 15.51 -3.16
CA GLN A 654 14.66 16.13 -3.57
C GLN A 654 13.50 15.78 -2.62
N MET A 655 13.42 14.55 -2.12
CA MET A 655 12.40 14.12 -1.16
C MET A 655 12.56 14.74 0.23
N LEU A 656 13.81 15.04 0.64
CA LEU A 656 14.15 15.61 1.95
C LEU A 656 14.12 17.14 1.96
N ASP A 657 14.14 17.81 0.80
CA ASP A 657 14.17 19.26 0.71
C ASP A 657 12.85 19.88 1.17
N ILE A 658 12.90 20.63 2.28
CA ILE A 658 11.72 21.32 2.84
C ILE A 658 11.50 22.70 2.22
N LYS A 659 12.54 23.30 1.63
CA LYS A 659 12.51 24.64 1.05
C LYS A 659 12.06 24.61 -0.41
N SER A 660 12.64 23.70 -1.19
CA SER A 660 12.30 23.47 -2.61
C SER A 660 11.27 22.36 -2.80
N LYS A 661 10.50 22.04 -1.76
CA LYS A 661 9.43 21.04 -1.81
C LYS A 661 8.39 21.38 -2.90
N PRO A 662 7.82 20.38 -3.60
CA PRO A 662 6.76 20.63 -4.56
C PRO A 662 5.51 21.22 -3.91
N ASP A 663 4.71 21.94 -4.70
CA ASP A 663 3.40 22.43 -4.27
C ASP A 663 2.48 21.28 -3.80
N ASN A 664 1.66 21.53 -2.78
CA ASN A 664 0.75 20.55 -2.21
C ASN A 664 -0.18 19.92 -3.28
N SER A 665 -0.59 20.67 -4.31
CA SER A 665 -1.44 20.18 -5.39
C SER A 665 -0.78 19.08 -6.23
N LYS A 666 0.55 19.09 -6.35
CA LYS A 666 1.36 18.06 -7.04
C LYS A 666 1.62 16.81 -6.20
N THR A 667 1.36 16.87 -4.89
CA THR A 667 1.67 15.81 -3.92
C THR A 667 0.44 15.37 -3.11
N THR A 668 -0.76 15.60 -3.66
CA THR A 668 -2.03 15.09 -3.11
C THR A 668 -2.35 13.68 -3.62
N TYR A 669 -3.21 12.95 -2.90
CA TYR A 669 -3.76 11.71 -3.43
C TYR A 669 -4.63 11.98 -4.65
N MET A 670 -4.58 11.07 -5.62
CA MET A 670 -5.50 11.08 -6.74
C MET A 670 -6.94 10.80 -6.30
N VAL A 671 -7.91 11.38 -7.00
CA VAL A 671 -9.32 11.00 -6.84
C VAL A 671 -9.64 9.72 -7.62
N VAL A 672 -10.78 9.09 -7.35
CA VAL A 672 -11.15 7.78 -7.95
C VAL A 672 -11.11 7.80 -9.47
N ASP A 673 -11.55 8.88 -10.11
CA ASP A 673 -11.56 8.99 -11.58
C ASP A 673 -10.15 9.20 -12.17
N GLU A 674 -9.24 9.81 -11.44
CA GLU A 674 -7.83 9.88 -11.83
C GLU A 674 -7.14 8.53 -11.69
N PHE A 675 -7.43 7.79 -10.61
CA PHE A 675 -6.92 6.42 -10.43
C PHE A 675 -7.34 5.47 -11.57
N ARG A 676 -8.53 5.66 -12.16
CA ARG A 676 -9.00 4.88 -13.32
C ARG A 676 -8.13 5.06 -14.56
N LYS A 677 -7.42 6.20 -14.68
CA LYS A 677 -6.50 6.47 -15.80
C LYS A 677 -5.17 5.71 -15.66
N ARG A 678 -4.91 5.05 -14.51
CA ARG A 678 -3.66 4.31 -14.23
C ARG A 678 -2.39 5.12 -14.52
N LYS A 679 -2.40 6.41 -14.16
CA LYS A 679 -1.21 7.26 -14.26
C LYS A 679 -0.06 6.70 -13.41
N VAL A 680 1.17 6.97 -13.81
CA VAL A 680 2.41 6.40 -13.30
C VAL A 680 3.18 7.46 -12.50
N LEU A 681 3.82 7.11 -11.39
CA LEU A 681 4.60 8.11 -10.65
C LEU A 681 5.85 8.54 -11.44
N PRO A 682 6.13 9.85 -11.53
CA PRO A 682 7.42 10.36 -12.02
C PRO A 682 8.54 10.08 -11.01
N LYS A 683 9.80 10.29 -11.38
CA LYS A 683 10.91 10.29 -10.41
C LYS A 683 10.80 11.52 -9.50
N PRO A 684 11.31 11.48 -8.25
CA PRO A 684 11.30 12.66 -7.38
C PRO A 684 11.82 13.93 -8.05
N THR A 685 12.95 13.87 -8.76
CA THR A 685 13.55 15.03 -9.46
C THR A 685 12.73 15.57 -10.64
N ASP A 686 11.70 14.85 -11.09
CA ASP A 686 10.80 15.25 -12.19
C ASP A 686 9.50 15.92 -11.68
N VAL A 687 9.30 16.08 -10.37
CA VAL A 687 8.07 16.64 -9.73
C VAL A 687 8.23 18.13 -9.42
#